data_AF-A0AAU4BJW7-F1
#
_entry.id   AF-A0AAU4BJW7-F1
#
_cell.length_a   1.000
_cell.length_b   1.000
_cell.length_c   1.000
_cell.angle_alpha   90.00
_cell.angle_beta   90.00
_cell.angle_gamma   90.00
#
_symmetry.space_group_name_H-M   'P 1'
#
loop_
_entity.id
_entity.type
_entity.pdbx_description
1 polymer ?
#
loop_
_entity_poly.entity_id
_entity_poly.type
_entity_poly.pdbx_seq_one_letter_code
_entity_poly.pdbx_strand_id
1 'polypeptide(L)'
;MSKRREVDSTAKRYVLGGLGRLAVLQLLAGIALLLVGTIAFNAMVSEIEATRRAARGDGVVGTFTADSKSCSRGGCSWYGTFWADGGQRMVIDGVQLRGEDDLAISAGDTIPALDVGSTSFVHRVGGSPAWGEAVGAGFVAIVVGGAGAGLVAWALWGVHRTRPSRASRGQEAKGRGRRVVRDFASRDRWGWTARPDSVVIRVKVDRPWGRTIAVAVSLIALVSATPLVVAGWFAIREGAGLVVSVASAWLLVLSAVLVTVTIPALRLVLVRPRVWVTEDEIVIWDGLLLWKVLRIPRAGVAAVRHSGGLGRRHADAVQLSPFGDEVNLVLRLREATCLPARRLRWGNWIWVLASSNYDWGPTIPQRGHRASLLRLRVKEPRRVATELDRWLTRETDTPPEPVPVDHVHYGRVRTHRGVGGSRLKVKGRLPQPVLAEFANEGPDALRVSLRRTEFGRGTPMLSCGPGAPPASMVLDDAWVADKALTNRFLHIESGGPWTVTISGPERSRAFTRSVSGHGPEVLTYQGPPGIAVMTCPNGEPHEIHLRGPDLAGLYGRDPAAFAGALRPTPEGESSAPSRSTFAVPSQAVLQVRTNGADWRIDVTPLAQADVDTVSGSGDEKDMLVPPTGRVRPFENSIAGDRAAVVRYLGPPGPVRFRGSDGFGLVRLGAGLAPARLLVPPADDDRVFELRSHALLQVTGGHVTRGHVTRGHGAWSMEEVHDLDLPQ
;
A
#
# COMPACT_ATOMS: atom_id res chain seq x y z
N MET A 1 38.17 32.87 11.71
CA MET A 1 38.54 32.47 10.34
C MET A 1 37.42 31.60 9.75
N SER A 2 37.09 31.90 8.50
CA SER A 2 36.00 31.42 7.64
C SER A 2 35.67 29.91 7.67
N LYS A 3 34.40 29.57 7.93
CA LYS A 3 33.69 28.46 7.25
C LYS A 3 32.29 28.95 6.83
N ARG A 4 32.30 29.63 5.69
CA ARG A 4 31.14 30.18 4.97
C ARG A 4 30.71 29.15 3.92
N ARG A 5 29.40 28.89 3.87
CA ARG A 5 28.60 28.46 2.69
C ARG A 5 29.11 27.25 1.89
N GLU A 6 28.57 26.08 2.22
CA GLU A 6 28.47 24.93 1.31
C GLU A 6 27.02 24.42 1.21
N VAL A 7 26.06 25.35 1.29
CA VAL A 7 24.63 25.11 1.07
C VAL A 7 24.17 26.12 0.02
N ASP A 8 24.34 25.81 -1.27
CA ASP A 8 23.48 26.36 -2.35
C ASP A 8 23.83 25.92 -3.79
N SER A 9 24.81 25.03 -4.04
CA SER A 9 25.17 24.66 -5.42
C SER A 9 24.19 23.66 -6.08
N THR A 10 23.49 22.84 -5.28
CA THR A 10 22.47 21.89 -5.78
C THR A 10 21.10 22.54 -5.99
N ALA A 11 20.76 23.62 -5.28
CA ALA A 11 19.51 24.36 -5.51
C ALA A 11 19.54 25.13 -6.84
N LYS A 12 20.70 25.66 -7.27
CA LYS A 12 20.81 26.44 -8.51
C LYS A 12 20.76 25.63 -9.80
N ARG A 13 21.16 24.34 -9.81
CA ARG A 13 21.03 23.50 -11.02
C ARG A 13 19.61 23.00 -11.30
N TYR A 14 18.72 23.01 -10.31
CA TYR A 14 17.31 22.63 -10.51
C TYR A 14 16.42 23.74 -11.08
N VAL A 15 16.88 25.00 -11.09
CA VAL A 15 16.06 26.14 -11.52
C VAL A 15 16.11 26.35 -13.04
N LEU A 16 17.24 26.10 -13.71
CA LEU A 16 17.33 26.27 -15.17
C LEU A 16 16.96 25.02 -15.99
N GLY A 17 17.00 23.82 -15.43
CA GLY A 17 16.43 22.61 -16.06
C GLY A 17 14.89 22.56 -16.05
N GLY A 18 14.25 23.60 -15.53
CA GLY A 18 12.81 23.68 -15.29
C GLY A 18 11.95 24.14 -16.46
N LEU A 19 12.53 24.64 -17.56
CA LEU A 19 11.74 25.15 -18.70
C LEU A 19 11.01 24.03 -19.47
N GLY A 20 11.47 22.78 -19.38
CA GLY A 20 10.72 21.60 -19.86
C GLY A 20 9.58 21.15 -18.93
N ARG A 21 9.32 21.82 -17.80
CA ARG A 21 8.52 21.25 -16.68
C ARG A 21 7.05 21.64 -16.59
N LEU A 22 6.46 22.29 -17.58
CA LEU A 22 5.02 22.55 -17.50
C LEU A 22 4.38 22.26 -18.85
N ALA A 23 3.83 21.07 -19.01
CA ALA A 23 2.97 20.78 -20.15
C ALA A 23 1.75 21.72 -20.22
N VAL A 24 1.41 22.39 -19.12
CA VAL A 24 0.50 23.55 -19.10
C VAL A 24 1.09 24.74 -19.88
N LEU A 25 2.37 25.06 -19.69
CA LEU A 25 3.04 26.14 -20.40
C LEU A 25 3.24 25.81 -21.88
N GLN A 26 3.49 24.53 -22.22
CA GLN A 26 3.46 24.05 -23.61
C GLN A 26 2.06 24.15 -24.22
N LEU A 27 1.00 23.82 -23.47
CA LEU A 27 -0.37 23.97 -23.93
C LEU A 27 -0.72 25.46 -24.16
N LEU A 28 -0.35 26.35 -23.23
CA LEU A 28 -0.56 27.78 -23.35
C LEU A 28 0.24 28.38 -24.51
N ALA A 29 1.51 28.01 -24.65
CA ALA A 29 2.34 28.41 -25.80
C ALA A 29 1.77 27.89 -27.12
N GLY A 30 1.29 26.63 -27.14
CA GLY A 30 0.64 26.05 -28.30
C GLY A 30 -0.65 26.79 -28.70
N ILE A 31 -1.49 27.15 -27.73
CA ILE A 31 -2.69 27.97 -27.94
C ILE A 31 -2.32 29.37 -28.44
N ALA A 32 -1.31 30.01 -27.85
CA ALA A 32 -0.85 31.32 -28.28
C ALA A 32 -0.32 31.30 -29.72
N LEU A 33 0.46 30.29 -30.09
CA LEU A 33 0.97 30.10 -31.45
C LEU A 33 -0.18 29.81 -32.43
N LEU A 34 -1.16 28.99 -32.07
CA LEU A 34 -2.35 28.79 -32.90
C LEU A 34 -3.12 30.09 -33.15
N LEU A 35 -3.20 30.97 -32.15
CA LEU A 35 -3.81 32.29 -32.30
C LEU A 35 -3.05 33.14 -33.32
N VAL A 36 -1.72 33.25 -33.16
CA VAL A 36 -0.86 34.01 -34.09
C VAL A 36 -0.93 33.43 -35.50
N GLY A 37 -0.91 32.10 -35.63
CA GLY A 37 -1.03 31.41 -36.92
C GLY A 37 -2.37 31.69 -37.60
N THR A 38 -3.46 31.78 -36.84
CA THR A 38 -4.80 32.13 -37.37
C THR A 38 -4.85 33.57 -37.88
N ILE A 39 -4.23 34.51 -37.15
CA ILE A 39 -4.13 35.91 -37.58
C ILE A 39 -3.30 36.02 -38.87
N ALA A 40 -2.14 35.36 -38.93
CA ALA A 40 -1.29 35.34 -40.12
C ALA A 40 -1.99 34.69 -41.32
N PHE A 41 -2.73 33.60 -41.10
CA PHE A 41 -3.52 32.94 -42.14
C PHE A 41 -4.60 33.87 -42.70
N ASN A 42 -5.26 34.65 -41.85
CA ASN A 42 -6.25 35.61 -42.31
C ASN A 42 -5.61 36.71 -43.18
N ALA A 43 -4.48 37.27 -42.75
CA ALA A 43 -3.73 38.24 -43.54
C ALA A 43 -3.30 37.67 -44.91
N MET A 44 -2.88 36.39 -44.94
CA MET A 44 -2.58 35.67 -46.18
C MET A 44 -3.82 35.58 -47.08
N VAL A 45 -4.99 35.20 -46.57
CA VAL A 45 -6.21 35.04 -47.39
C VAL A 45 -6.63 36.38 -48.00
N SER A 46 -6.62 37.47 -47.23
CA SER A 46 -6.96 38.80 -47.75
C SER A 46 -5.98 39.27 -48.83
N GLU A 47 -4.67 39.03 -48.62
CA GLU A 47 -3.62 39.36 -49.59
C GLU A 47 -3.73 38.55 -50.88
N ILE A 48 -4.01 37.24 -50.78
CA ILE A 48 -4.23 36.36 -51.93
C ILE A 48 -5.47 36.80 -52.72
N GLU A 49 -6.55 37.15 -52.04
CA GLU A 49 -7.78 37.57 -52.70
C GLU A 49 -7.61 38.90 -53.45
N ALA A 50 -6.94 39.87 -52.83
CA ALA A 50 -6.58 41.15 -53.45
C ALA A 50 -5.63 40.95 -54.65
N THR A 51 -4.57 40.14 -54.49
CA THR A 51 -3.62 39.84 -55.58
C THR A 51 -4.28 39.06 -56.72
N ARG A 52 -5.22 38.16 -56.42
CA ARG A 52 -5.99 37.42 -57.43
C ARG A 52 -6.99 38.31 -58.18
N ARG A 53 -7.54 39.33 -57.52
CA ARG A 53 -8.34 40.37 -58.18
C ARG A 53 -7.46 41.23 -59.09
N ALA A 54 -6.28 41.64 -58.61
CA ALA A 54 -5.28 42.34 -59.42
C ALA A 54 -4.90 41.55 -60.68
N ALA A 55 -4.59 40.26 -60.55
CA ALA A 55 -4.20 39.39 -61.66
C ALA A 55 -5.32 39.19 -62.70
N ARG A 56 -6.58 39.37 -62.31
CA ARG A 56 -7.74 39.35 -63.23
C ARG A 56 -8.05 40.72 -63.84
N GLY A 57 -7.40 41.78 -63.37
CA GLY A 57 -7.77 43.16 -63.70
C GLY A 57 -9.06 43.62 -63.01
N ASP A 58 -9.51 42.90 -61.97
CA ASP A 58 -10.74 43.22 -61.24
C ASP A 58 -10.43 44.25 -60.13
N GLY A 59 -11.09 45.41 -60.16
CA GLY A 59 -10.95 46.45 -59.14
C GLY A 59 -11.48 47.81 -59.59
N VAL A 60 -11.36 48.83 -58.74
CA VAL A 60 -11.74 50.21 -59.08
C VAL A 60 -10.53 50.90 -59.70
N VAL A 61 -10.65 51.35 -60.94
CA VAL A 61 -9.59 52.09 -61.64
C VAL A 61 -9.43 53.48 -61.02
N GLY A 62 -8.20 53.95 -60.92
CA GLY A 62 -7.89 55.28 -60.40
C GLY A 62 -6.45 55.69 -60.66
N THR A 63 -6.06 56.81 -60.06
CA THR A 63 -4.72 57.38 -60.18
C THR A 63 -4.00 57.32 -58.83
N PHE A 64 -2.84 56.69 -58.80
CA PHE A 64 -1.91 56.70 -57.66
C PHE A 64 -0.87 57.80 -57.84
N THR A 65 -0.68 58.65 -56.84
CA THR A 65 0.38 59.66 -56.81
C THR A 65 1.45 59.23 -55.84
N ALA A 66 2.69 59.08 -56.32
CA ALA A 66 3.81 58.64 -55.48
C ALA A 66 4.29 59.74 -54.52
N ASP A 67 4.32 59.48 -53.21
CA ASP A 67 4.78 60.45 -52.21
C ASP A 67 6.19 60.13 -51.71
N SER A 68 6.45 58.88 -51.32
CA SER A 68 7.70 58.49 -50.69
C SER A 68 8.16 57.08 -51.09
N LYS A 69 9.47 56.90 -51.18
CA LYS A 69 10.11 55.60 -51.46
C LYS A 69 10.71 55.05 -50.17
N SER A 70 10.36 53.81 -49.82
CA SER A 70 10.96 53.08 -48.71
C SER A 70 11.74 51.89 -49.25
N CYS A 71 13.03 51.80 -48.92
CA CYS A 71 13.89 50.71 -49.37
C CYS A 71 14.23 49.77 -48.20
N SER A 72 14.00 48.48 -48.40
CA SER A 72 14.38 47.41 -47.49
C SER A 72 15.38 46.46 -48.17
N ARG A 73 15.90 45.47 -47.44
CA ARG A 73 16.81 44.45 -48.02
C ARG A 73 16.19 43.67 -49.18
N GLY A 74 14.86 43.65 -49.32
CA GLY A 74 14.16 42.92 -50.38
C GLY A 74 13.74 43.75 -51.59
N GLY A 75 14.07 45.04 -51.64
CA GLY A 75 13.65 45.96 -52.70
C GLY A 75 13.11 47.28 -52.15
N CYS A 76 12.77 48.18 -53.06
CA CYS A 76 12.13 49.46 -52.72
C CYS A 76 10.66 49.44 -53.08
N SER A 77 9.83 50.02 -52.22
CA SER A 77 8.40 50.20 -52.43
C SER A 77 8.05 51.67 -52.39
N TRP A 78 7.12 52.07 -53.26
CA TRP A 78 6.55 53.42 -53.28
C TRP A 78 5.25 53.47 -52.49
N TYR A 79 5.10 54.51 -51.69
CA TYR A 79 3.90 54.83 -50.93
C TYR A 79 3.35 56.18 -51.37
N GLY A 80 2.03 56.32 -51.36
CA GLY A 80 1.38 57.55 -51.77
C GLY A 80 -0.13 57.52 -51.65
N THR A 81 -0.80 58.43 -52.34
CA THR A 81 -2.26 58.55 -52.29
C THR A 81 -2.92 58.02 -53.56
N PHE A 82 -3.97 57.22 -53.40
CA PHE A 82 -4.80 56.73 -54.49
C PHE A 82 -6.13 57.49 -54.59
N TRP A 83 -6.51 57.85 -55.81
CA TRP A 83 -7.74 58.53 -56.16
C TRP A 83 -8.57 57.66 -57.12
N ALA A 84 -9.75 57.22 -56.69
CA ALA A 84 -10.65 56.43 -57.54
C ALA A 84 -11.29 57.26 -58.66
N ASP A 85 -11.34 56.71 -59.88
CA ASP A 85 -11.98 57.33 -61.03
C ASP A 85 -13.49 57.09 -60.98
N GLY A 86 -14.26 58.16 -60.75
CA GLY A 86 -15.72 58.14 -60.87
C GLY A 86 -16.45 58.70 -59.66
N GLY A 87 -16.87 59.97 -59.73
CA GLY A 87 -17.97 60.60 -58.98
C GLY A 87 -17.89 60.66 -57.44
N GLN A 88 -17.68 59.53 -56.77
CA GLN A 88 -17.46 59.44 -55.33
C GLN A 88 -15.95 59.44 -55.06
N ARG A 89 -15.45 60.57 -54.54
CA ARG A 89 -14.03 60.73 -54.15
C ARG A 89 -13.71 59.79 -52.98
N MET A 90 -13.27 58.57 -53.29
CA MET A 90 -12.57 57.72 -52.34
C MET A 90 -11.08 58.03 -52.47
N VAL A 91 -10.51 58.59 -51.40
CA VAL A 91 -9.09 58.90 -51.28
C VAL A 91 -8.51 57.93 -50.27
N ILE A 92 -7.48 57.18 -50.68
CA ILE A 92 -6.77 56.26 -49.79
C ILE A 92 -5.33 56.73 -49.68
N ASP A 93 -4.99 57.30 -48.52
CA ASP A 93 -3.65 57.81 -48.24
C ASP A 93 -2.71 56.72 -47.76
N GLY A 94 -1.42 56.85 -48.08
CA GLY A 94 -0.36 55.97 -47.55
C GLY A 94 -0.39 54.54 -48.07
N VAL A 95 -0.99 54.30 -49.25
CA VAL A 95 -1.04 52.97 -49.86
C VAL A 95 0.25 52.67 -50.62
N GLN A 96 0.66 51.41 -50.61
CA GLN A 96 1.81 50.93 -51.37
C GLN A 96 1.42 50.68 -52.84
N LEU A 97 2.25 51.11 -53.79
CA LEU A 97 2.11 50.70 -55.19
C LEU A 97 2.78 49.34 -55.42
N ARG A 98 2.04 48.35 -55.93
CA ARG A 98 2.56 47.02 -56.30
C ARG A 98 2.43 46.75 -57.81
N GLY A 99 3.23 45.82 -58.32
CA GLY A 99 3.28 45.43 -59.73
C GLY A 99 4.12 46.36 -60.61
N GLU A 100 5.15 46.97 -60.01
CA GLU A 100 6.12 47.81 -60.72
C GLU A 100 7.29 46.97 -61.20
N ASP A 101 7.58 47.04 -62.50
CA ASP A 101 8.81 46.52 -63.09
C ASP A 101 9.79 47.70 -63.24
N ASP A 102 10.81 47.79 -62.36
CA ASP A 102 12.06 48.60 -62.40
C ASP A 102 12.05 50.03 -63.01
N LEU A 103 10.88 50.65 -63.17
CA LEU A 103 10.74 51.96 -63.78
C LEU A 103 11.21 53.06 -62.81
N ALA A 104 11.83 54.10 -63.35
CA ALA A 104 12.27 55.24 -62.57
C ALA A 104 11.07 56.14 -62.20
N ILE A 105 10.27 55.72 -61.21
CA ILE A 105 9.26 56.56 -60.57
C ILE A 105 9.97 57.63 -59.72
N SER A 106 9.47 58.85 -59.76
CA SER A 106 9.83 59.97 -58.89
C SER A 106 8.65 60.39 -58.00
N ALA A 107 8.94 61.03 -56.87
CA ALA A 107 7.88 61.59 -56.03
C ALA A 107 7.11 62.68 -56.81
N GLY A 108 5.78 62.64 -56.72
CA GLY A 108 4.85 63.46 -57.49
C GLY A 108 4.33 62.79 -58.77
N ASP A 109 4.91 61.69 -59.21
CA ASP A 109 4.46 60.99 -60.41
C ASP A 109 3.06 60.38 -60.21
N THR A 110 2.23 60.53 -61.24
CA THR A 110 0.88 59.96 -61.27
C THR A 110 0.85 58.71 -62.16
N ILE A 111 0.34 57.61 -61.61
CA ILE A 111 0.40 56.29 -62.22
C ILE A 111 -1.01 55.67 -62.20
N PRO A 112 -1.52 55.15 -63.33
CA PRO A 112 -2.79 54.44 -63.33
C PRO A 112 -2.68 53.16 -62.49
N ALA A 113 -3.56 53.06 -61.49
CA ALA A 113 -3.60 51.96 -60.54
C ALA A 113 -5.04 51.44 -60.35
N LEU A 114 -5.13 50.28 -59.71
CA LEU A 114 -6.34 49.54 -59.47
C LEU A 114 -6.46 49.31 -57.96
N ASP A 115 -7.53 49.82 -57.35
CA ASP A 115 -7.91 49.43 -56.00
C ASP A 115 -8.56 48.05 -56.04
N VAL A 116 -7.81 47.08 -55.52
CA VAL A 116 -8.20 45.67 -55.44
C VAL A 116 -8.88 45.33 -54.12
N GLY A 117 -9.40 46.34 -53.41
CA GLY A 117 -10.05 46.22 -52.11
C GLY A 117 -9.09 45.85 -50.98
N SER A 118 -7.81 46.22 -51.11
CA SER A 118 -6.84 46.15 -50.02
C SER A 118 -6.74 47.52 -49.35
N THR A 119 -6.65 47.55 -48.02
CA THR A 119 -6.50 48.79 -47.27
C THR A 119 -5.07 49.35 -47.29
N SER A 120 -4.10 48.58 -47.79
CA SER A 120 -2.67 48.89 -47.64
C SER A 120 -1.91 49.02 -48.95
N PHE A 121 -2.49 48.58 -50.08
CA PHE A 121 -1.83 48.66 -51.37
C PHE A 121 -2.81 48.77 -52.53
N VAL A 122 -2.33 49.37 -53.60
CA VAL A 122 -2.98 49.42 -54.91
C VAL A 122 -2.08 48.78 -55.94
N HIS A 123 -2.67 48.27 -57.02
CA HIS A 123 -1.93 47.55 -58.05
C HIS A 123 -1.82 48.37 -59.32
N ARG A 124 -0.63 48.48 -59.91
CA ARG A 124 -0.48 49.16 -61.19
C ARG A 124 -1.30 48.45 -62.28
N VAL A 125 -1.99 49.23 -63.12
CA VAL A 125 -2.73 48.69 -64.27
C VAL A 125 -1.75 48.06 -65.26
N GLY A 126 -1.95 46.78 -65.57
CA GLY A 126 -1.06 46.00 -66.44
C GLY A 126 0.25 45.50 -65.77
N GLY A 127 0.45 45.79 -64.48
CA GLY A 127 1.61 45.32 -63.72
C GLY A 127 1.58 43.82 -63.39
N SER A 128 2.75 43.23 -63.11
CA SER A 128 2.85 41.82 -62.70
C SER A 128 2.34 41.61 -61.26
N PRO A 129 1.56 40.55 -60.97
CA PRO A 129 1.01 40.32 -59.65
C PRO A 129 2.09 39.98 -58.62
N ALA A 130 2.19 40.78 -57.56
CA ALA A 130 3.19 40.62 -56.50
C ALA A 130 2.74 39.60 -55.43
N TRP A 131 3.09 38.33 -55.61
CA TRP A 131 2.71 37.25 -54.67
C TRP A 131 3.60 37.14 -53.42
N GLY A 132 4.73 37.84 -53.37
CA GLY A 132 5.78 37.65 -52.35
C GLY A 132 5.28 37.80 -50.91
N GLU A 133 4.53 38.86 -50.61
CA GLU A 133 4.01 39.12 -49.26
C GLU A 133 2.94 38.11 -48.85
N ALA A 134 2.06 37.73 -49.78
CA ALA A 134 1.05 36.70 -49.57
C ALA A 134 1.68 35.33 -49.26
N VAL A 135 2.71 34.94 -50.01
CA VAL A 135 3.47 33.70 -49.79
C VAL A 135 4.20 33.74 -48.45
N GLY A 136 4.82 34.88 -48.11
CA GLY A 136 5.49 35.08 -46.82
C GLY A 136 4.54 34.93 -45.63
N ALA A 137 3.39 35.60 -45.66
CA ALA A 137 2.37 35.48 -44.63
C ALA A 137 1.85 34.04 -44.50
N GLY A 138 1.66 33.35 -45.63
CA GLY A 138 1.26 31.95 -45.65
C GLY A 138 2.29 31.00 -45.03
N PHE A 139 3.57 31.22 -45.31
CA PHE A 139 4.64 30.45 -44.68
C PHE A 139 4.65 30.63 -43.16
N VAL A 140 4.54 31.88 -42.68
CA VAL A 140 4.45 32.18 -41.24
C VAL A 140 3.23 31.50 -40.62
N ALA A 141 2.07 31.58 -41.28
CA ALA A 141 0.84 30.95 -40.80
C ALA A 141 0.99 29.43 -40.64
N ILE A 142 1.57 28.76 -41.64
CA ILE A 142 1.79 27.30 -41.64
C ILE A 142 2.79 26.91 -40.54
N VAL A 143 3.93 27.61 -40.44
CA VAL A 143 4.97 27.28 -39.46
C VAL A 143 4.49 27.52 -38.04
N VAL A 144 3.91 28.69 -37.76
CA VAL A 144 3.45 29.08 -36.43
C VAL A 144 2.21 28.27 -36.02
N GLY A 145 1.25 28.11 -36.92
CA GLY A 145 0.06 27.29 -36.70
C GLY A 145 0.41 25.81 -36.53
N GLY A 146 1.31 25.27 -37.36
CA GLY A 146 1.78 23.90 -37.28
C GLY A 146 2.53 23.61 -35.98
N ALA A 147 3.43 24.51 -35.56
CA ALA A 147 4.12 24.40 -34.27
C ALA A 147 3.13 24.45 -33.10
N GLY A 148 2.15 25.36 -33.15
CA GLY A 148 1.09 25.46 -32.15
C GLY A 148 0.26 24.17 -32.03
N ALA A 149 -0.18 23.62 -33.18
CA ALA A 149 -0.91 22.35 -33.24
C ALA A 149 -0.06 21.19 -32.70
N GLY A 150 1.23 21.13 -33.06
CA GLY A 150 2.17 20.12 -32.58
C GLY A 150 2.33 20.13 -31.06
N LEU A 151 2.48 21.32 -30.45
CA LEU A 151 2.58 21.48 -29.00
C LEU A 151 1.30 21.04 -28.27
N VAL A 152 0.13 21.44 -28.78
CA VAL A 152 -1.16 21.03 -28.21
C VAL A 152 -1.35 19.52 -28.33
N ALA A 153 -1.06 18.94 -29.51
CA ALA A 153 -1.16 17.51 -29.75
C ALA A 153 -0.20 16.72 -28.83
N TRP A 154 1.03 17.20 -28.63
CA TRP A 154 2.01 16.56 -27.74
C TRP A 154 1.55 16.57 -26.28
N ALA A 155 1.04 17.70 -25.78
CA ALA A 155 0.48 17.80 -24.44
C ALA A 155 -0.72 16.85 -24.24
N LEU A 156 -1.65 16.82 -25.21
CA LEU A 156 -2.80 15.91 -25.19
C LEU A 156 -2.39 14.43 -25.31
N TRP A 157 -1.33 14.14 -26.06
CA TRP A 157 -0.77 12.80 -26.21
C TRP A 157 -0.13 12.30 -24.91
N GLY A 158 0.56 13.17 -24.17
CA GLY A 158 1.05 12.87 -22.82
C GLY A 158 -0.09 12.46 -21.89
N VAL A 159 -1.19 13.23 -21.89
CA VAL A 159 -2.41 12.88 -21.15
C VAL A 159 -3.01 11.56 -21.65
N HIS A 160 -3.02 11.32 -22.96
CA HIS A 160 -3.53 10.07 -23.54
C HIS A 160 -2.72 8.85 -23.12
N ARG A 161 -1.38 8.95 -23.07
CA ARG A 161 -0.50 7.85 -22.69
C ARG A 161 -0.68 7.40 -21.24
N THR A 162 -1.18 8.26 -20.36
CA THR A 162 -1.54 7.88 -18.98
C THR A 162 -2.84 7.06 -18.88
N ARG A 163 -3.48 6.70 -20.00
CA ARG A 163 -4.69 5.87 -19.99
C ARG A 163 -4.38 4.48 -19.38
N PRO A 164 -5.28 3.96 -18.53
CA PRO A 164 -5.19 2.59 -18.07
C PRO A 164 -5.17 1.61 -19.25
N SER A 165 -4.31 0.59 -19.16
CA SER A 165 -4.18 -0.47 -20.17
C SER A 165 -5.53 -1.14 -20.46
N ARG A 166 -5.70 -1.72 -21.65
CA ARG A 166 -6.95 -2.43 -22.01
C ARG A 166 -7.27 -3.56 -21.00
N ALA A 167 -6.23 -4.16 -20.39
CA ALA A 167 -6.37 -5.21 -19.38
C ALA A 167 -7.09 -4.74 -18.11
N SER A 168 -6.77 -3.55 -17.58
CA SER A 168 -7.44 -3.03 -16.38
C SER A 168 -8.91 -2.68 -16.63
N ARG A 169 -9.24 -2.23 -17.84
CA ARG A 169 -10.64 -2.00 -18.26
C ARG A 169 -11.44 -3.30 -18.37
N GLY A 170 -10.82 -4.39 -18.84
CA GLY A 170 -11.44 -5.71 -18.90
C GLY A 170 -11.77 -6.26 -17.50
N GLN A 171 -10.90 -6.03 -16.51
CA GLN A 171 -11.15 -6.39 -15.12
C GLN A 171 -12.27 -5.53 -14.47
N GLU A 172 -12.36 -4.23 -14.80
CA GLU A 172 -13.46 -3.37 -14.34
C GLU A 172 -14.82 -3.84 -14.89
N ALA A 173 -14.87 -4.29 -16.14
CA ALA A 173 -16.10 -4.82 -16.74
C ALA A 173 -16.56 -6.12 -16.08
N LYS A 174 -15.64 -7.03 -15.75
CA LYS A 174 -15.96 -8.27 -15.02
C LYS A 174 -16.42 -8.02 -13.58
N GLY A 175 -15.90 -6.99 -12.91
CA GLY A 175 -16.34 -6.58 -11.57
C GLY A 175 -17.70 -5.88 -11.51
N ARG A 176 -18.27 -5.46 -12.64
CA ARG A 176 -19.59 -4.77 -12.70
C ARG A 176 -20.80 -5.71 -12.65
N GLY A 177 -20.61 -7.02 -12.66
CA GLY A 177 -21.68 -7.97 -12.43
C GLY A 177 -22.27 -7.83 -11.02
N ARG A 178 -23.55 -7.42 -10.93
CA ARG A 178 -24.47 -7.48 -9.76
C ARG A 178 -24.61 -6.33 -8.74
N ARG A 179 -23.80 -5.25 -8.68
CA ARG A 179 -23.96 -4.22 -7.59
C ARG A 179 -24.17 -2.76 -8.00
N VAL A 180 -24.42 -2.43 -9.27
CA VAL A 180 -24.40 -1.02 -9.72
C VAL A 180 -25.68 -0.24 -9.40
N VAL A 181 -26.85 -0.89 -9.34
CA VAL A 181 -28.13 -0.17 -9.15
C VAL A 181 -28.25 0.44 -7.73
N ARG A 182 -27.65 -0.19 -6.72
CA ARG A 182 -27.67 0.33 -5.33
C ARG A 182 -26.67 1.48 -5.10
N ASP A 183 -25.62 1.56 -5.91
CA ASP A 183 -24.45 2.42 -5.65
C ASP A 183 -24.59 3.84 -6.24
N PHE A 184 -25.49 4.01 -7.22
CA PHE A 184 -25.86 5.32 -7.80
C PHE A 184 -26.73 6.16 -6.87
N ALA A 185 -27.46 5.55 -5.93
CA ALA A 185 -28.36 6.22 -4.97
C ALA A 185 -27.66 6.64 -3.66
N SER A 186 -26.37 6.34 -3.48
CA SER A 186 -25.64 6.72 -2.25
C SER A 186 -25.41 8.23 -2.17
N ARG A 187 -25.90 8.85 -1.08
CA ARG A 187 -25.71 10.27 -0.72
C ARG A 187 -24.24 10.68 -0.55
N ASP A 188 -23.30 9.74 -0.59
CA ASP A 188 -21.85 9.94 -0.42
C ASP A 188 -21.13 10.54 -1.65
N ARG A 189 -21.85 10.83 -2.74
CA ARG A 189 -21.22 11.27 -4.00
C ARG A 189 -20.68 12.69 -3.94
N TRP A 190 -21.29 13.57 -3.14
CA TRP A 190 -20.92 14.98 -3.01
C TRP A 190 -21.38 15.49 -1.64
N GLY A 191 -20.50 15.45 -0.64
CA GLY A 191 -20.93 15.82 0.70
C GLY A 191 -19.81 16.19 1.64
N TRP A 192 -19.82 17.46 2.03
CA TRP A 192 -19.28 17.91 3.32
C TRP A 192 -19.91 17.16 4.52
N THR A 193 -20.94 16.35 4.27
CA THR A 193 -21.65 15.43 5.16
C THR A 193 -20.94 14.10 5.39
N ALA A 194 -19.81 13.80 4.73
CA ALA A 194 -19.05 12.56 4.95
C ALA A 194 -18.24 12.52 6.26
N ARG A 195 -18.43 13.51 7.14
CA ARG A 195 -17.82 13.49 8.46
C ARG A 195 -18.51 12.39 9.27
N PRO A 196 -17.77 11.36 9.73
CA PRO A 196 -18.38 10.36 10.60
C PRO A 196 -18.82 10.99 11.92
N ASP A 197 -19.91 10.46 12.49
CA ASP A 197 -20.54 11.00 13.70
C ASP A 197 -19.61 10.91 14.92
N SER A 198 -18.71 9.91 14.96
CA SER A 198 -17.63 9.78 15.92
C SER A 198 -16.26 9.84 15.24
N VAL A 199 -15.35 10.66 15.78
CA VAL A 199 -13.95 10.77 15.32
C VAL A 199 -13.04 10.53 16.50
N VAL A 200 -12.27 9.45 16.46
CA VAL A 200 -11.29 9.08 17.49
C VAL A 200 -9.97 9.79 17.25
N ILE A 201 -9.49 9.81 16.00
CA ILE A 201 -8.22 10.44 15.62
C ILE A 201 -8.43 11.35 14.41
N ARG A 202 -7.92 12.58 14.49
CA ARG A 202 -7.94 13.55 13.39
C ARG A 202 -6.54 13.71 12.80
N VAL A 203 -6.34 13.15 11.61
CA VAL A 203 -5.04 13.19 10.93
C VAL A 203 -4.99 14.40 10.00
N LYS A 204 -4.06 15.33 10.28
CA LYS A 204 -3.78 16.47 9.39
C LYS A 204 -2.80 16.03 8.30
N VAL A 205 -3.32 15.88 7.09
CA VAL A 205 -2.51 15.65 5.89
C VAL A 205 -1.82 16.96 5.53
N ASP A 206 -0.50 16.92 5.38
CA ASP A 206 0.32 18.08 5.06
C ASP A 206 0.41 18.25 3.54
N ARG A 207 0.28 19.50 3.07
CA ARG A 207 0.48 19.87 1.67
C ARG A 207 1.60 20.90 1.59
N PRO A 208 2.48 20.82 0.58
CA PRO A 208 3.50 21.82 0.37
C PRO A 208 2.81 23.15 0.03
N TRP A 209 2.82 24.06 1.00
CA TRP A 209 2.16 25.35 0.90
C TRP A 209 2.67 26.14 -0.32
N GLY A 210 3.98 26.14 -0.56
CA GLY A 210 4.60 26.83 -1.69
C GLY A 210 4.12 26.34 -3.06
N ARG A 211 4.04 25.02 -3.29
CA ARG A 211 3.55 24.45 -4.57
C ARG A 211 2.05 24.66 -4.74
N THR A 212 1.28 24.53 -3.65
CA THR A 212 -0.17 24.76 -3.69
C THR A 212 -0.47 26.23 -4.04
N ILE A 213 0.26 27.18 -3.45
CA ILE A 213 0.17 28.60 -3.80
C ILE A 213 0.61 28.83 -5.24
N ALA A 214 1.74 28.28 -5.68
CA ALA A 214 2.21 28.49 -7.06
C ALA A 214 1.17 28.02 -8.09
N VAL A 215 0.55 26.86 -7.87
CA VAL A 215 -0.55 26.37 -8.72
C VAL A 215 -1.77 27.28 -8.61
N ALA A 216 -2.18 27.67 -7.40
CA ALA A 216 -3.33 28.56 -7.21
C ALA A 216 -3.13 29.93 -7.87
N VAL A 217 -1.97 30.55 -7.70
CA VAL A 217 -1.58 31.82 -8.33
C VAL A 217 -1.57 31.68 -9.84
N SER A 218 -1.04 30.58 -10.39
CA SER A 218 -1.04 30.32 -11.83
C SER A 218 -2.48 30.20 -12.38
N LEU A 219 -3.35 29.49 -11.67
CA LEU A 219 -4.77 29.36 -12.05
C LEU A 219 -5.52 30.69 -11.93
N ILE A 220 -5.24 31.49 -10.89
CA ILE A 220 -5.83 32.82 -10.71
C ILE A 220 -5.37 33.75 -11.84
N ALA A 221 -4.07 33.83 -12.12
CA ALA A 221 -3.52 34.63 -13.21
C ALA A 221 -4.14 34.25 -14.56
N LEU A 222 -4.36 32.95 -14.80
CA LEU A 222 -5.01 32.45 -16.00
C LEU A 222 -6.46 32.93 -16.12
N VAL A 223 -7.25 32.88 -15.03
CA VAL A 223 -8.61 33.41 -15.01
C VAL A 223 -8.60 34.93 -15.21
N SER A 224 -7.70 35.65 -14.54
CA SER A 224 -7.56 37.11 -14.62
C SER A 224 -7.11 37.63 -15.98
N ALA A 225 -6.37 36.83 -16.76
CA ALA A 225 -5.99 37.18 -18.13
C ALA A 225 -7.19 37.16 -19.10
N THR A 226 -8.20 36.33 -18.82
CA THR A 226 -9.42 36.19 -19.63
C THR A 226 -10.14 37.53 -19.91
N PRO A 227 -10.50 38.36 -18.90
CA PRO A 227 -11.16 39.63 -19.15
C PRO A 227 -10.29 40.64 -19.91
N LEU A 228 -8.96 40.62 -19.75
CA LEU A 228 -8.05 41.48 -20.52
C LEU A 228 -8.09 41.12 -22.01
N VAL A 229 -8.14 39.83 -22.34
CA VAL A 229 -8.29 39.34 -23.72
C VAL A 229 -9.65 39.75 -24.30
N VAL A 230 -10.72 39.66 -23.51
CA VAL A 230 -12.07 40.09 -23.93
C VAL A 230 -12.14 41.62 -24.12
N ALA A 231 -11.52 42.41 -23.24
CA ALA A 231 -11.49 43.86 -23.35
C ALA A 231 -10.68 44.31 -24.60
N GLY A 232 -9.51 43.69 -24.83
CA GLY A 232 -8.73 43.93 -26.05
C GLY A 232 -9.51 43.58 -27.32
N TRP A 233 -10.32 42.51 -27.28
CA TRP A 233 -11.21 42.16 -28.38
C TRP A 233 -12.23 43.26 -28.70
N PHE A 234 -12.94 43.78 -27.70
CA PHE A 234 -13.92 44.84 -27.91
C PHE A 234 -13.31 46.12 -28.49
N ALA A 235 -12.07 46.44 -28.12
CA ALA A 235 -11.36 47.60 -28.65
C ALA A 235 -10.96 47.45 -30.14
N ILE A 236 -10.70 46.23 -30.62
CA ILE A 236 -10.24 45.96 -32.00
C ILE A 236 -11.43 45.72 -32.95
N ARG A 237 -12.63 45.47 -32.43
CA ARG A 237 -13.79 45.06 -33.23
C ARG A 237 -14.35 46.15 -34.14
N GLU A 238 -14.17 47.42 -33.81
CA GLU A 238 -14.67 48.53 -34.65
C GLU A 238 -13.94 48.52 -36.00
N GLY A 239 -14.64 48.08 -37.06
CA GLY A 239 -14.10 47.94 -38.42
C GLY A 239 -13.63 46.52 -38.81
N ALA A 240 -13.78 45.53 -37.93
CA ALA A 240 -13.29 44.18 -38.16
C ALA A 240 -14.17 43.37 -39.14
N GLY A 241 -13.56 42.81 -40.19
CA GLY A 241 -14.24 41.92 -41.16
C GLY A 241 -14.78 40.62 -40.54
N LEU A 242 -15.62 39.90 -41.30
CA LEU A 242 -16.31 38.67 -40.86
C LEU A 242 -15.32 37.59 -40.34
N VAL A 243 -14.13 37.51 -40.93
CA VAL A 243 -13.09 36.55 -40.51
C VAL A 243 -12.49 36.89 -39.14
N VAL A 244 -12.26 38.17 -38.85
CA VAL A 244 -11.78 38.64 -37.54
C VAL A 244 -12.85 38.37 -36.47
N SER A 245 -14.12 38.47 -36.83
CA SER A 245 -15.24 38.08 -35.97
C SER A 245 -15.25 36.58 -35.64
N VAL A 246 -15.00 35.71 -36.63
CA VAL A 246 -14.93 34.25 -36.43
C VAL A 246 -13.73 33.85 -35.56
N ALA A 247 -12.53 34.37 -35.85
CA ALA A 247 -11.33 34.09 -35.06
C ALA A 247 -11.50 34.48 -33.57
N SER A 248 -12.32 35.49 -33.31
CA SER A 248 -12.47 36.04 -31.97
C SER A 248 -13.66 35.48 -31.20
N ALA A 249 -14.66 34.94 -31.91
CA ALA A 249 -15.62 34.03 -31.30
C ALA A 249 -14.91 32.80 -30.68
N TRP A 250 -13.86 32.28 -31.33
CA TRP A 250 -13.04 31.20 -30.76
C TRP A 250 -12.31 31.61 -29.48
N LEU A 251 -11.81 32.83 -29.37
CA LEU A 251 -11.19 33.36 -28.14
C LEU A 251 -12.19 33.41 -26.98
N LEU A 252 -13.44 33.81 -27.23
CA LEU A 252 -14.50 33.83 -26.22
C LEU A 252 -14.89 32.42 -25.77
N VAL A 253 -15.02 31.48 -26.71
CA VAL A 253 -15.30 30.08 -26.40
C VAL A 253 -14.16 29.48 -25.58
N LEU A 254 -12.90 29.70 -25.99
CA LEU A 254 -11.73 29.17 -25.29
C LEU A 254 -11.61 29.77 -23.88
N SER A 255 -11.87 31.06 -23.75
CA SER A 255 -11.97 31.78 -22.48
C SER A 255 -13.01 31.17 -21.53
N ALA A 256 -14.23 30.92 -22.03
CA ALA A 256 -15.29 30.29 -21.24
C ALA A 256 -14.93 28.85 -20.81
N VAL A 257 -14.32 28.07 -21.72
CA VAL A 257 -13.80 26.73 -21.41
C VAL A 257 -12.70 26.79 -20.35
N LEU A 258 -11.79 27.76 -20.45
CA LEU A 258 -10.70 27.95 -19.50
C LEU A 258 -11.24 28.25 -18.10
N VAL A 259 -12.18 29.18 -17.98
CA VAL A 259 -12.80 29.56 -16.70
C VAL A 259 -13.57 28.38 -16.09
N THR A 260 -14.37 27.66 -16.90
CA THR A 260 -15.15 26.51 -16.43
C THR A 260 -14.29 25.33 -15.98
N VAL A 261 -13.07 25.18 -16.48
CA VAL A 261 -12.10 24.17 -16.04
C VAL A 261 -11.27 24.66 -14.84
N THR A 262 -10.89 25.94 -14.84
CA THR A 262 -9.97 26.51 -13.87
C THR A 262 -10.61 26.71 -12.50
N ILE A 263 -11.88 27.15 -12.44
CA ILE A 263 -12.59 27.35 -11.17
C ILE A 263 -12.74 26.03 -10.38
N PRO A 264 -13.22 24.92 -10.98
CA PRO A 264 -13.25 23.63 -10.29
C PRO A 264 -11.85 23.15 -9.87
N ALA A 265 -10.83 23.32 -10.73
CA ALA A 265 -9.47 22.95 -10.40
C ALA A 265 -8.96 23.74 -9.17
N LEU A 266 -9.16 25.06 -9.15
CA LEU A 266 -8.78 25.92 -8.04
C LEU A 266 -9.49 25.49 -6.74
N ARG A 267 -10.80 25.21 -6.80
CA ARG A 267 -11.56 24.72 -5.64
C ARG A 267 -10.98 23.41 -5.10
N LEU A 268 -10.58 22.48 -5.97
CA LEU A 268 -9.98 21.21 -5.57
C LEU A 268 -8.57 21.37 -4.99
N VAL A 269 -7.78 22.30 -5.52
CA VAL A 269 -6.42 22.64 -5.03
C VAL A 269 -6.50 23.22 -3.61
N LEU A 270 -7.46 24.11 -3.37
CA LEU A 270 -7.63 24.81 -2.09
C LEU A 270 -8.22 23.92 -0.99
N VAL A 271 -9.06 22.95 -1.37
CA VAL A 271 -9.64 21.99 -0.42
C VAL A 271 -8.57 21.03 0.07
N ARG A 272 -8.24 21.11 1.36
CA ARG A 272 -7.26 20.22 1.99
C ARG A 272 -7.78 18.77 2.09
N PRO A 273 -6.91 17.77 1.88
CA PRO A 273 -7.27 16.38 2.13
C PRO A 273 -7.49 16.19 3.63
N ARG A 274 -8.48 15.37 3.99
CA ARG A 274 -8.84 15.10 5.36
C ARG A 274 -8.85 13.60 5.58
N VAL A 275 -8.27 13.18 6.69
CA VAL A 275 -8.27 11.79 7.13
C VAL A 275 -8.84 11.75 8.54
N TRP A 276 -9.91 10.98 8.70
CA TRP A 276 -10.56 10.72 9.97
C TRP A 276 -10.45 9.24 10.29
N VAL A 277 -10.30 8.93 11.57
CA VAL A 277 -10.32 7.56 12.08
C VAL A 277 -11.51 7.46 13.02
N THR A 278 -12.44 6.57 12.70
CA THR A 278 -13.58 6.21 13.56
C THR A 278 -13.19 5.01 14.42
N GLU A 279 -14.11 4.42 15.18
CA GLU A 279 -13.80 3.20 15.95
C GLU A 279 -13.45 2.00 15.03
N ASP A 280 -14.12 1.90 13.88
CA ASP A 280 -14.05 0.70 13.02
C ASP A 280 -13.46 0.95 11.63
N GLU A 281 -13.20 2.19 11.23
CA GLU A 281 -12.65 2.47 9.89
C GLU A 281 -11.78 3.73 9.80
N ILE A 282 -10.91 3.74 8.79
CA ILE A 282 -10.19 4.93 8.34
C ILE A 282 -10.97 5.53 7.17
N VAL A 283 -11.37 6.79 7.30
CA VAL A 283 -12.10 7.57 6.30
C VAL A 283 -11.15 8.60 5.69
N ILE A 284 -10.75 8.38 4.45
CA ILE A 284 -9.87 9.26 3.68
C ILE A 284 -10.71 10.02 2.66
N TRP A 285 -10.68 11.34 2.75
CA TRP A 285 -11.26 12.22 1.74
C TRP A 285 -10.19 13.11 1.13
N ASP A 286 -10.00 12.92 -0.17
CA ASP A 286 -9.22 13.82 -0.99
C ASP A 286 -10.05 14.14 -2.23
N GLY A 287 -10.69 15.33 -2.25
CA GLY A 287 -11.51 15.75 -3.37
C GLY A 287 -10.74 15.84 -4.69
N LEU A 288 -9.42 15.98 -4.62
CA LEU A 288 -8.52 16.14 -5.75
C LEU A 288 -8.14 14.79 -6.36
N LEU A 289 -7.81 13.77 -5.55
CA LEU A 289 -7.42 12.44 -6.05
C LEU A 289 -8.58 11.45 -6.15
N LEU A 290 -9.56 11.54 -5.26
CA LEU A 290 -10.66 10.60 -5.12
C LEU A 290 -11.98 11.24 -5.55
N TRP A 291 -12.84 10.48 -6.23
CA TRP A 291 -14.18 10.94 -6.63
C TRP A 291 -15.27 10.60 -5.60
N LYS A 292 -14.96 9.70 -4.68
CA LYS A 292 -15.75 9.32 -3.50
C LYS A 292 -14.82 9.23 -2.29
N VAL A 293 -15.39 9.32 -1.10
CA VAL A 293 -14.69 9.04 0.16
C VAL A 293 -14.16 7.60 0.13
N LEU A 294 -12.91 7.41 0.52
CA LEU A 294 -12.31 6.09 0.68
C LEU A 294 -12.46 5.65 2.13
N ARG A 295 -13.28 4.63 2.36
CA ARG A 295 -13.46 3.99 3.67
C ARG A 295 -12.67 2.69 3.70
N ILE A 296 -11.83 2.52 4.69
CA ILE A 296 -11.00 1.33 4.89
C ILE A 296 -11.36 0.76 6.25
N PRO A 297 -12.04 -0.40 6.32
CA PRO A 297 -12.36 -0.99 7.60
C PRO A 297 -11.07 -1.33 8.35
N ARG A 298 -11.11 -1.23 9.67
CA ARG A 298 -10.00 -1.53 10.58
C ARG A 298 -9.41 -2.90 10.34
N ALA A 299 -10.28 -3.91 10.16
CA ALA A 299 -9.89 -5.27 9.79
C ALA A 299 -9.10 -5.34 8.46
N GLY A 300 -9.34 -4.40 7.53
CA GLY A 300 -8.65 -4.30 6.25
C GLY A 300 -7.25 -3.68 6.32
N VAL A 301 -6.86 -3.11 7.46
CA VAL A 301 -5.51 -2.53 7.66
C VAL A 301 -4.60 -3.58 8.29
N ALA A 302 -3.47 -3.87 7.64
CA ALA A 302 -2.48 -4.84 8.09
C ALA A 302 -1.45 -4.22 9.04
N ALA A 303 -0.95 -3.02 8.70
CA ALA A 303 0.07 -2.31 9.47
C ALA A 303 0.10 -0.82 9.11
N VAL A 304 0.60 -0.01 10.04
CA VAL A 304 0.89 1.42 9.85
C VAL A 304 2.39 1.60 10.09
N ARG A 305 3.09 2.29 9.19
CA ARG A 305 4.53 2.59 9.31
C ARG A 305 4.76 4.08 9.17
N HIS A 306 5.68 4.64 9.94
CA HIS A 306 6.26 5.94 9.57
C HIS A 306 7.46 5.69 8.65
N SER A 307 7.48 6.33 7.49
CA SER A 307 8.53 6.13 6.49
C SER A 307 9.74 7.00 6.84
N GLY A 308 10.87 6.38 7.18
CA GLY A 308 12.17 7.03 7.45
C GLY A 308 13.17 6.97 6.29
N GLY A 309 12.84 6.30 5.17
CA GLY A 309 13.75 6.16 4.04
C GLY A 309 13.09 5.45 2.86
N LEU A 310 13.57 5.75 1.65
CA LEU A 310 13.10 5.23 0.36
C LEU A 310 13.39 3.72 0.21
N GLY A 311 12.67 2.90 0.97
CA GLY A 311 12.65 1.45 0.77
C GLY A 311 12.11 1.08 -0.63
N ARG A 312 12.70 0.02 -1.20
CA ARG A 312 12.45 -0.63 -2.50
C ARG A 312 11.09 -0.31 -3.13
N ARG A 313 11.09 0.08 -4.41
CA ARG A 313 9.89 0.35 -5.22
C ARG A 313 8.94 -0.87 -5.15
N HIS A 314 7.78 -0.69 -4.53
CA HIS A 314 6.70 -1.67 -4.57
C HIS A 314 5.75 -1.29 -5.70
N ALA A 315 5.51 -2.20 -6.64
CA ALA A 315 4.64 -1.95 -7.79
C ALA A 315 3.18 -1.63 -7.38
N ASP A 316 2.75 -2.08 -6.20
CA ASP A 316 1.39 -1.93 -5.69
C ASP A 316 1.21 -0.76 -4.70
N ALA A 317 2.22 0.12 -4.59
CA ALA A 317 2.19 1.28 -3.71
C ALA A 317 1.55 2.49 -4.41
N VAL A 318 0.48 3.01 -3.82
CA VAL A 318 -0.20 4.22 -4.31
C VAL A 318 0.06 5.38 -3.38
N GLN A 319 0.44 6.53 -3.95
CA GLN A 319 0.67 7.76 -3.22
C GLN A 319 -0.59 8.64 -3.23
N LEU A 320 -1.13 8.93 -2.06
CA LEU A 320 -2.29 9.81 -1.86
C LEU A 320 -1.86 11.28 -1.65
N SER A 321 -0.71 11.68 -2.21
CA SER A 321 -0.22 13.06 -2.25
C SER A 321 0.23 13.40 -3.68
N PRO A 322 -0.39 14.38 -4.36
CA PRO A 322 -0.13 14.65 -5.77
C PRO A 322 1.22 15.32 -6.05
N PHE A 323 1.95 15.77 -5.02
CA PHE A 323 3.14 16.60 -5.20
C PHE A 323 4.47 15.82 -5.19
N GLY A 324 4.47 14.49 -5.11
CA GLY A 324 5.70 13.69 -5.15
C GLY A 324 6.68 14.01 -4.00
N ASP A 325 6.20 14.60 -2.91
CA ASP A 325 7.00 14.89 -1.73
C ASP A 325 7.29 13.62 -0.92
N GLU A 326 8.26 13.71 0.00
CA GLU A 326 8.56 12.67 0.97
C GLU A 326 7.31 12.26 1.77
N VAL A 327 6.84 11.06 1.47
CA VAL A 327 5.76 10.40 2.19
C VAL A 327 6.32 9.87 3.50
N ASN A 328 5.70 10.26 4.60
CA ASN A 328 6.17 9.97 5.95
C ASN A 328 5.23 9.04 6.73
N LEU A 329 4.09 8.63 6.14
CA LEU A 329 3.19 7.62 6.68
C LEU A 329 2.80 6.61 5.60
N VAL A 330 2.82 5.32 5.94
CA VAL A 330 2.48 4.22 5.06
C VAL A 330 1.45 3.31 5.73
N LEU A 331 0.31 3.12 5.08
CA LEU A 331 -0.72 2.17 5.47
C LEU A 331 -0.61 0.93 4.59
N ARG A 332 -0.33 -0.22 5.19
CA ARG A 332 -0.37 -1.52 4.50
C ARG A 332 -1.76 -2.12 4.67
N LEU A 333 -2.40 -2.50 3.57
CA LEU A 333 -3.71 -3.16 3.57
C LEU A 333 -3.54 -4.68 3.58
N ARG A 334 -4.47 -5.40 4.22
CA ARG A 334 -4.46 -6.87 4.25
C ARG A 334 -4.76 -7.46 2.89
N GLU A 335 -5.74 -6.85 2.21
CA GLU A 335 -6.12 -7.17 0.85
C GLU A 335 -5.96 -5.93 -0.02
N ALA A 336 -5.60 -6.14 -1.28
CA ALA A 336 -5.42 -5.02 -2.20
C ALA A 336 -6.78 -4.41 -2.56
N THR A 337 -7.01 -3.16 -2.16
CA THR A 337 -8.31 -2.48 -2.31
C THR A 337 -8.33 -1.61 -3.55
N CYS A 338 -9.43 -1.63 -4.30
CA CYS A 338 -9.64 -0.73 -5.43
C CYS A 338 -9.90 0.69 -4.92
N LEU A 339 -9.08 1.64 -5.30
CA LEU A 339 -9.26 3.03 -4.90
C LEU A 339 -10.35 3.72 -5.72
N PRO A 340 -11.23 4.54 -5.10
CA PRO A 340 -12.19 5.38 -5.81
C PRO A 340 -11.49 6.61 -6.42
N ALA A 341 -10.45 6.38 -7.22
CA ALA A 341 -9.67 7.43 -7.86
C ALA A 341 -10.43 8.10 -9.01
N ARG A 342 -10.29 9.42 -9.14
CA ARG A 342 -10.89 10.19 -10.26
C ARG A 342 -10.34 9.69 -11.60
N ARG A 343 -11.18 9.70 -12.64
CA ARG A 343 -10.70 9.42 -14.00
C ARG A 343 -9.81 10.56 -14.46
N LEU A 344 -8.62 10.22 -14.95
CA LEU A 344 -7.64 11.17 -15.53
C LEU A 344 -8.27 12.15 -16.53
N ARG A 345 -9.24 11.68 -17.33
CA ARG A 345 -9.94 12.48 -18.35
C ARG A 345 -10.72 13.70 -17.84
N TRP A 346 -11.15 13.74 -16.57
CA TRP A 346 -12.11 14.75 -16.07
C TRP A 346 -11.67 15.45 -14.77
N GLY A 347 -10.36 15.46 -14.44
CA GLY A 347 -9.89 16.23 -13.28
C GLY A 347 -8.44 16.00 -12.85
N ASN A 348 -7.85 14.84 -13.15
CA ASN A 348 -6.48 14.53 -12.69
C ASN A 348 -5.38 14.81 -13.73
N TRP A 349 -5.74 15.20 -14.96
CA TRP A 349 -4.76 15.51 -16.02
C TRP A 349 -3.82 16.65 -15.62
N ILE A 350 -4.32 17.69 -14.97
CA ILE A 350 -3.51 18.84 -14.55
C ILE A 350 -2.38 18.42 -13.60
N TRP A 351 -2.59 17.35 -12.84
CA TRP A 351 -1.60 16.81 -11.90
C TRP A 351 -0.58 15.92 -12.59
N VAL A 352 -0.96 15.17 -13.62
CA VAL A 352 0.01 14.52 -14.52
C VAL A 352 0.92 15.57 -15.16
N LEU A 353 0.39 16.74 -15.51
CA LEU A 353 1.17 17.84 -16.06
C LEU A 353 2.00 18.60 -15.00
N ALA A 354 1.53 18.65 -13.75
CA ALA A 354 2.22 19.35 -12.65
C ALA A 354 3.25 18.46 -11.92
N SER A 355 3.11 17.14 -11.94
CA SER A 355 4.07 16.20 -11.38
C SER A 355 5.26 16.08 -12.34
N SER A 356 6.21 17.01 -12.24
CA SER A 356 7.32 17.19 -13.18
C SER A 356 8.37 16.08 -13.18
N ASN A 357 8.14 14.95 -12.53
CA ASN A 357 9.05 13.80 -12.53
C ASN A 357 8.42 12.68 -13.35
N TYR A 358 8.88 12.55 -14.60
CA TYR A 358 8.68 11.36 -15.44
C TYR A 358 9.43 10.13 -14.89
N ASP A 359 10.21 10.29 -13.84
CA ASP A 359 10.75 9.17 -13.08
C ASP A 359 9.61 8.46 -12.37
N TRP A 360 9.35 7.24 -12.86
CA TRP A 360 8.35 6.26 -12.44
C TRP A 360 8.38 5.93 -10.93
N GLY A 361 8.06 6.91 -10.10
CA GLY A 361 7.78 6.78 -8.69
C GLY A 361 6.38 6.19 -8.44
N PRO A 362 5.98 6.03 -7.16
CA PRO A 362 4.68 5.45 -6.80
C PRO A 362 3.54 6.13 -7.56
N THR A 363 2.69 5.32 -8.16
CA THR A 363 1.69 5.75 -9.13
C THR A 363 0.60 6.58 -8.47
N ILE A 364 0.26 7.72 -9.08
CA ILE A 364 -0.95 8.50 -8.77
C ILE A 364 -2.14 7.54 -8.79
N PRO A 365 -3.12 7.65 -7.86
CA PRO A 365 -4.24 6.73 -7.78
C PRO A 365 -4.95 6.63 -9.14
N GLN A 366 -5.04 5.42 -9.69
CA GLN A 366 -5.78 5.14 -10.91
C GLN A 366 -7.05 4.36 -10.59
N ARG A 367 -8.15 4.73 -11.26
CA ARG A 367 -9.44 4.06 -11.05
C ARG A 367 -9.32 2.59 -11.44
N GLY A 368 -9.68 1.70 -10.52
CA GLY A 368 -9.64 0.25 -10.71
C GLY A 368 -8.27 -0.39 -10.45
N HIS A 369 -7.23 0.40 -10.16
CA HIS A 369 -5.97 -0.14 -9.68
C HIS A 369 -6.13 -0.56 -8.21
N ARG A 370 -5.67 -1.77 -7.88
CA ARG A 370 -5.68 -2.29 -6.52
C ARG A 370 -4.40 -1.86 -5.83
N ALA A 371 -4.54 -1.19 -4.70
CA ALA A 371 -3.42 -0.80 -3.87
C ALA A 371 -3.36 -1.71 -2.66
N SER A 372 -2.21 -2.32 -2.38
CA SER A 372 -1.95 -3.01 -1.11
C SER A 372 -1.26 -2.07 -0.11
N LEU A 373 -0.79 -0.90 -0.57
CA LEU A 373 0.03 0.00 0.21
C LEU A 373 -0.33 1.46 -0.14
N LEU A 374 -0.77 2.23 0.86
CA LEU A 374 -1.15 3.64 0.72
C LEU A 374 -0.11 4.52 1.40
N ARG A 375 0.46 5.46 0.66
CA ARG A 375 1.45 6.40 1.19
C ARG A 375 0.83 7.78 1.35
N LEU A 376 0.94 8.35 2.55
CA LEU A 376 0.35 9.61 2.98
C LEU A 376 1.46 10.53 3.55
N ARG A 377 1.27 11.84 3.40
CA ARG A 377 2.10 12.86 4.06
C ARG A 377 1.29 13.49 5.18
N VAL A 378 1.72 13.34 6.42
CA VAL A 378 1.03 13.85 7.61
C VAL A 378 1.96 14.78 8.40
N LYS A 379 1.40 15.77 9.10
CA LYS A 379 2.21 16.78 9.81
C LYS A 379 3.04 16.20 10.96
N GLU A 380 2.49 15.21 11.67
CA GLU A 380 3.09 14.57 12.85
C GLU A 380 3.16 13.04 12.64
N PRO A 381 4.04 12.53 11.76
CA PRO A 381 4.00 11.14 11.30
C PRO A 381 4.21 10.12 12.41
N ARG A 382 5.13 10.39 13.35
CA ARG A 382 5.39 9.50 14.49
C ARG A 382 4.18 9.38 15.41
N ARG A 383 3.61 10.53 15.80
CA ARG A 383 2.41 10.58 16.65
C ARG A 383 1.22 9.90 15.96
N VAL A 384 0.95 10.25 14.70
CA VAL A 384 -0.17 9.69 13.93
C VAL A 384 0.01 8.17 13.72
N ALA A 385 1.22 7.70 13.42
CA ALA A 385 1.49 6.27 13.31
C ALA A 385 1.24 5.54 14.64
N THR A 386 1.68 6.12 15.75
CA THR A 386 1.48 5.56 17.10
C THR A 386 0.00 5.52 17.48
N GLU A 387 -0.75 6.61 17.23
CA GLU A 387 -2.19 6.68 17.50
C GLU A 387 -2.97 5.69 16.62
N LEU A 388 -2.63 5.59 15.33
CA LEU A 388 -3.25 4.63 14.42
C LEU A 388 -2.92 3.18 14.79
N ASP A 389 -1.70 2.89 15.23
CA ASP A 389 -1.33 1.55 15.69
C ASP A 389 -2.08 1.18 16.98
N ARG A 390 -2.16 2.11 17.94
CA ARG A 390 -3.00 1.95 19.14
C ARG A 390 -4.48 1.73 18.80
N TRP A 391 -4.97 2.46 17.80
CA TRP A 391 -6.31 2.26 17.27
C TRP A 391 -6.47 0.87 16.66
N LEU A 392 -5.49 0.36 15.90
CA LEU A 392 -5.51 -1.00 15.37
C LEU A 392 -5.47 -2.09 16.46
N THR A 393 -4.90 -1.80 17.64
CA THR A 393 -4.76 -2.75 18.75
C THR A 393 -5.86 -2.70 19.79
N ARG A 394 -6.77 -1.71 19.78
CA ARG A 394 -7.93 -1.64 20.69
C ARG A 394 -8.91 -2.77 20.38
N GLU A 395 -8.59 -4.00 20.74
CA GLU A 395 -9.33 -5.22 20.37
C GLU A 395 -10.83 -4.96 20.43
N THR A 396 -11.53 -5.34 19.36
CA THR A 396 -12.96 -5.58 19.40
C THR A 396 -13.18 -6.48 20.63
N ASP A 397 -13.94 -5.98 21.61
CA ASP A 397 -14.23 -6.72 22.82
C ASP A 397 -14.61 -8.16 22.46
N THR A 398 -13.95 -9.10 23.12
CA THR A 398 -14.17 -10.56 23.07
C THR A 398 -13.85 -11.26 21.72
N PRO A 399 -12.83 -12.15 21.69
CA PRO A 399 -12.84 -13.27 20.75
C PRO A 399 -14.19 -13.98 20.88
N PRO A 400 -14.81 -14.46 19.78
CA PRO A 400 -15.99 -15.30 19.92
C PRO A 400 -15.64 -16.44 20.85
N GLU A 401 -16.39 -16.55 21.95
CA GLU A 401 -16.31 -17.68 22.86
C GLU A 401 -16.34 -18.94 22.01
N PRO A 402 -15.34 -19.83 22.10
CA PRO A 402 -15.35 -21.05 21.34
C PRO A 402 -16.62 -21.79 21.71
N VAL A 403 -17.57 -21.82 20.77
CA VAL A 403 -18.81 -22.56 20.95
C VAL A 403 -18.40 -23.98 21.35
N PRO A 404 -18.85 -24.48 22.51
CA PRO A 404 -18.53 -25.83 22.94
C PRO A 404 -18.87 -26.76 21.79
N VAL A 405 -17.84 -27.38 21.21
CA VAL A 405 -18.10 -28.31 20.12
C VAL A 405 -18.81 -29.48 20.75
N ASP A 406 -20.01 -29.76 20.26
CA ASP A 406 -20.81 -30.86 20.73
C ASP A 406 -20.11 -32.17 20.32
N HIS A 407 -19.21 -32.65 21.19
CA HIS A 407 -18.56 -33.95 21.01
C HIS A 407 -19.57 -35.09 21.00
N VAL A 408 -20.87 -34.85 21.25
CA VAL A 408 -21.97 -35.82 21.34
C VAL A 408 -22.12 -36.76 20.13
N HIS A 409 -21.65 -36.42 18.93
CA HIS A 409 -21.61 -37.40 17.82
C HIS A 409 -20.52 -38.48 17.97
N TYR A 410 -19.50 -38.27 18.81
CA TYR A 410 -18.43 -39.22 19.15
C TYR A 410 -18.23 -39.47 20.66
N GLY A 411 -18.95 -38.75 21.53
CA GLY A 411 -18.88 -38.75 23.00
C GLY A 411 -19.45 -40.00 23.69
N ARG A 412 -19.61 -41.11 22.95
CA ARG A 412 -19.74 -42.40 23.62
C ARG A 412 -18.35 -42.84 24.06
N VAL A 413 -18.10 -42.74 25.36
CA VAL A 413 -16.96 -43.38 26.02
C VAL A 413 -16.91 -44.84 25.57
N ARG A 414 -15.82 -45.24 24.91
CA ARG A 414 -15.60 -46.62 24.47
C ARG A 414 -14.42 -47.19 25.22
N THR A 415 -14.68 -48.23 26.00
CA THR A 415 -13.64 -48.94 26.74
C THR A 415 -13.36 -50.27 26.06
N HIS A 416 -12.09 -50.51 25.78
CA HIS A 416 -11.55 -51.73 25.22
C HIS A 416 -10.67 -52.39 26.27
N ARG A 417 -10.80 -53.71 26.43
CA ARG A 417 -9.97 -54.50 27.33
C ARG A 417 -9.28 -55.59 26.51
N GLY A 418 -8.07 -55.93 26.89
CA GLY A 418 -7.35 -57.05 26.30
C GLY A 418 -6.22 -57.53 27.21
N VAL A 419 -5.57 -58.60 26.78
CA VAL A 419 -4.42 -59.20 27.45
C VAL A 419 -3.37 -59.45 26.39
N GLY A 420 -2.10 -59.21 26.73
CA GLY A 420 -1.01 -59.46 25.79
C GLY A 420 -0.93 -58.42 24.65
N GLY A 421 -0.12 -58.73 23.64
CA GLY A 421 -0.02 -57.93 22.42
C GLY A 421 -1.32 -57.94 21.60
N SER A 422 -1.83 -56.77 21.24
CA SER A 422 -3.13 -56.62 20.56
C SER A 422 -3.14 -55.49 19.54
N ARG A 423 -4.10 -55.55 18.61
CA ARG A 423 -4.35 -54.50 17.60
C ARG A 423 -5.78 -54.04 17.72
N LEU A 424 -5.97 -52.77 18.06
CA LEU A 424 -7.28 -52.15 18.18
C LEU A 424 -7.55 -51.25 16.96
N LYS A 425 -8.56 -51.61 16.17
CA LYS A 425 -9.02 -50.81 15.02
C LYS A 425 -10.04 -49.79 15.48
N VAL A 426 -9.69 -48.50 15.41
CA VAL A 426 -10.62 -47.39 15.66
C VAL A 426 -11.21 -46.95 14.31
N LYS A 427 -12.48 -47.32 14.08
CA LYS A 427 -13.23 -47.05 12.83
C LYS A 427 -13.92 -45.69 12.84
N GLY A 428 -14.05 -45.09 11.66
CA GLY A 428 -14.77 -43.83 11.44
C GLY A 428 -13.81 -42.67 11.24
N ARG A 429 -14.25 -41.59 10.58
CA ARG A 429 -13.48 -40.33 10.56
C ARG A 429 -13.51 -39.75 11.98
N LEU A 430 -12.37 -39.27 12.47
CA LEU A 430 -12.35 -38.42 13.65
C LEU A 430 -12.28 -36.98 13.11
N PRO A 431 -13.41 -36.26 13.02
CA PRO A 431 -13.38 -34.88 12.56
C PRO A 431 -12.57 -33.99 13.52
N GLN A 432 -12.39 -34.42 14.78
CA GLN A 432 -11.57 -33.81 15.81
C GLN A 432 -10.78 -34.87 16.57
N PRO A 433 -9.60 -34.54 17.14
CA PRO A 433 -8.84 -35.45 17.99
C PRO A 433 -9.64 -35.94 19.21
N VAL A 434 -9.27 -37.10 19.77
CA VAL A 434 -9.95 -37.70 20.93
C VAL A 434 -8.98 -38.01 22.05
N LEU A 435 -9.47 -38.06 23.29
CA LEU A 435 -8.70 -38.48 24.44
C LEU A 435 -8.68 -40.02 24.52
N ALA A 436 -7.51 -40.59 24.80
CA ALA A 436 -7.35 -42.00 25.11
C ALA A 436 -6.62 -42.18 26.45
N GLU A 437 -7.29 -42.84 27.38
CA GLU A 437 -6.76 -43.22 28.69
C GLU A 437 -6.34 -44.69 28.65
N PHE A 438 -5.11 -44.98 29.08
CA PHE A 438 -4.51 -46.31 29.10
C PHE A 438 -4.22 -46.72 30.54
N ALA A 439 -4.74 -47.87 30.96
CA ALA A 439 -4.40 -48.49 32.23
C ALA A 439 -3.63 -49.79 31.98
N ASN A 440 -2.46 -49.91 32.60
CA ASN A 440 -1.68 -51.13 32.62
C ASN A 440 -1.96 -51.89 33.90
N GLU A 441 -2.73 -52.98 33.80
CA GLU A 441 -3.08 -53.84 34.93
C GLU A 441 -2.11 -55.03 35.06
N GLY A 442 -1.15 -55.13 34.13
CA GLY A 442 -0.21 -56.22 34.02
C GLY A 442 1.16 -56.00 34.68
N PRO A 443 1.95 -57.08 34.86
CA PRO A 443 3.28 -57.04 35.45
C PRO A 443 4.37 -56.53 34.49
N ASP A 444 4.08 -56.43 33.19
CA ASP A 444 5.00 -55.97 32.16
C ASP A 444 4.69 -54.54 31.71
N ALA A 445 5.65 -53.89 31.04
CA ALA A 445 5.45 -52.55 30.49
C ALA A 445 4.44 -52.56 29.32
N LEU A 446 3.52 -51.60 29.32
CA LEU A 446 2.57 -51.35 28.24
C LEU A 446 3.18 -50.35 27.25
N ARG A 447 3.35 -50.75 25.98
CA ARG A 447 3.79 -49.87 24.89
C ARG A 447 2.67 -49.72 23.86
N VAL A 448 2.44 -48.49 23.43
CA VAL A 448 1.38 -48.18 22.47
C VAL A 448 1.94 -47.41 21.28
N SER A 449 1.64 -47.88 20.08
CA SER A 449 1.96 -47.18 18.83
C SER A 449 0.71 -46.96 17.96
N LEU A 450 0.61 -45.77 17.36
CA LEU A 450 -0.47 -45.41 16.45
C LEU A 450 -0.03 -45.67 15.00
N ARG A 451 -0.84 -46.40 14.23
CA ARG A 451 -0.53 -46.84 12.86
C ARG A 451 -1.62 -46.44 11.89
N ARG A 452 -1.21 -46.08 10.66
CA ARG A 452 -2.11 -45.75 9.54
C ARG A 452 -2.73 -46.99 8.93
N THR A 453 -1.95 -48.05 8.79
CA THR A 453 -2.38 -49.36 8.28
C THR A 453 -2.10 -50.42 9.33
N GLU A 454 -2.80 -51.55 9.24
CA GLU A 454 -2.69 -52.64 10.21
C GLU A 454 -1.25 -53.16 10.40
N PHE A 455 -0.48 -53.19 9.31
CA PHE A 455 0.89 -53.70 9.27
C PHE A 455 1.95 -52.60 9.10
N GLY A 456 1.56 -51.33 9.06
CA GLY A 456 2.48 -50.21 8.84
C GLY A 456 3.37 -49.93 10.05
N ARG A 457 4.47 -49.20 9.81
CA ARG A 457 5.31 -48.65 10.88
C ARG A 457 4.47 -47.67 11.71
N GLY A 458 4.47 -47.83 13.03
CA GLY A 458 3.71 -46.99 13.95
C GLY A 458 4.53 -45.87 14.55
N THR A 459 3.85 -44.76 14.84
CA THR A 459 4.40 -43.68 15.67
C THR A 459 4.26 -44.10 17.14
N PRO A 460 5.34 -44.18 17.92
CA PRO A 460 5.25 -44.51 19.34
C PRO A 460 4.51 -43.38 20.07
N MET A 461 3.44 -43.74 20.77
CA MET A 461 2.59 -42.81 21.50
C MET A 461 3.04 -42.74 22.96
N LEU A 462 3.02 -43.89 23.63
CA LEU A 462 3.08 -44.03 25.07
C LEU A 462 3.88 -45.28 25.48
N SER A 463 4.57 -45.21 26.62
CA SER A 463 5.10 -46.35 27.35
C SER A 463 4.80 -46.18 28.84
N CYS A 464 4.21 -47.20 29.48
CA CYS A 464 3.91 -47.20 30.91
C CYS A 464 4.53 -48.44 31.57
N GLY A 465 5.18 -48.25 32.72
CA GLY A 465 5.68 -49.36 33.53
C GLY A 465 4.57 -50.16 34.21
N PRO A 466 4.90 -51.29 34.84
CA PRO A 466 3.95 -52.03 35.67
C PRO A 466 3.56 -51.21 36.91
N GLY A 467 2.27 -51.24 37.27
CA GLY A 467 1.73 -50.49 38.41
C GLY A 467 1.73 -48.96 38.25
N ALA A 468 2.09 -48.44 37.07
CA ALA A 468 2.05 -47.02 36.78
C ALA A 468 0.59 -46.50 36.80
N PRO A 469 0.36 -45.24 37.22
CA PRO A 469 -0.96 -44.63 37.14
C PRO A 469 -1.47 -44.61 35.68
N PRO A 470 -2.80 -44.55 35.48
CA PRO A 470 -3.36 -44.47 34.13
C PRO A 470 -2.78 -43.28 33.37
N ALA A 471 -2.24 -43.54 32.20
CA ALA A 471 -1.67 -42.51 31.35
C ALA A 471 -2.69 -42.08 30.31
N SER A 472 -2.69 -40.79 29.96
CA SER A 472 -3.64 -40.24 29.00
C SER A 472 -2.92 -39.55 27.86
N MET A 473 -3.49 -39.66 26.66
CA MET A 473 -2.93 -39.10 25.44
C MET A 473 -4.02 -38.69 24.45
N VAL A 474 -3.76 -37.65 23.66
CA VAL A 474 -4.66 -37.27 22.56
C VAL A 474 -4.30 -38.05 21.30
N LEU A 475 -5.28 -38.76 20.75
CA LEU A 475 -5.20 -39.44 19.47
C LEU A 475 -5.58 -38.47 18.36
N ASP A 476 -4.63 -38.19 17.47
CA ASP A 476 -4.77 -37.23 16.39
C ASP A 476 -4.22 -37.84 15.08
N ASP A 477 -5.03 -37.82 14.03
CA ASP A 477 -4.64 -38.37 12.71
C ASP A 477 -3.44 -37.64 12.12
N ALA A 478 -3.25 -36.37 12.50
CA ALA A 478 -2.10 -35.59 12.08
C ALA A 478 -0.77 -36.28 12.42
N TRP A 479 -0.71 -37.19 13.39
CA TRP A 479 0.53 -37.85 13.79
C TRP A 479 0.98 -38.97 12.85
N VAL A 480 0.10 -39.44 11.96
CA VAL A 480 0.39 -40.57 11.06
C VAL A 480 -0.04 -40.31 9.61
N ALA A 481 -0.83 -39.28 9.36
CA ALA A 481 -1.21 -38.86 8.02
C ALA A 481 -1.49 -37.36 7.94
N ASP A 482 -1.29 -36.77 6.75
CA ASP A 482 -1.70 -35.38 6.46
C ASP A 482 -3.19 -35.25 6.13
N LYS A 483 -3.91 -36.37 6.08
CA LYS A 483 -5.35 -36.43 5.76
C LYS A 483 -6.08 -37.23 6.84
N ALA A 484 -7.31 -36.81 7.14
CA ALA A 484 -8.19 -37.52 8.06
C ALA A 484 -8.34 -38.99 7.64
N LEU A 485 -8.13 -39.91 8.59
CA LEU A 485 -8.16 -41.34 8.34
C LEU A 485 -9.56 -41.89 8.59
N THR A 486 -9.98 -42.85 7.77
CA THR A 486 -11.23 -43.61 7.98
C THR A 486 -11.04 -44.79 8.92
N ASN A 487 -9.80 -45.28 9.03
CA ASN A 487 -9.38 -46.34 9.94
C ASN A 487 -8.00 -45.98 10.47
N ARG A 488 -7.79 -46.22 11.77
CA ARG A 488 -6.49 -46.15 12.44
C ARG A 488 -6.33 -47.37 13.34
N PHE A 489 -5.11 -47.75 13.61
CA PHE A 489 -4.80 -48.94 14.41
C PHE A 489 -3.92 -48.55 15.58
N LEU A 490 -4.38 -48.84 16.80
CA LEU A 490 -3.53 -48.82 17.98
C LEU A 490 -2.91 -50.21 18.12
N HIS A 491 -1.59 -50.28 18.04
CA HIS A 491 -0.86 -51.49 18.37
C HIS A 491 -0.37 -51.39 19.81
N ILE A 492 -0.85 -52.31 20.62
CA ILE A 492 -0.60 -52.39 22.05
C ILE A 492 0.29 -53.61 22.29
N GLU A 493 1.44 -53.39 22.90
CA GLU A 493 2.37 -54.43 23.33
C GLU A 493 2.37 -54.43 24.87
N SER A 494 1.91 -55.52 25.46
CA SER A 494 1.93 -55.76 26.91
C SER A 494 2.07 -57.26 27.14
N GLY A 495 2.62 -57.69 28.27
CA GLY A 495 2.58 -59.08 28.72
C GLY A 495 1.44 -59.39 29.70
N GLY A 496 0.59 -58.40 30.02
CA GLY A 496 -0.53 -58.58 30.94
C GLY A 496 -1.83 -57.89 30.49
N PRO A 497 -2.85 -57.82 31.37
CA PRO A 497 -4.12 -57.15 31.10
C PRO A 497 -3.93 -55.64 30.95
N TRP A 498 -4.71 -55.07 30.02
CA TRP A 498 -4.73 -53.64 29.77
C TRP A 498 -6.14 -53.17 29.44
N THR A 499 -6.40 -51.90 29.76
CA THR A 499 -7.65 -51.21 29.44
C THR A 499 -7.34 -49.91 28.67
N VAL A 500 -8.09 -49.64 27.59
CA VAL A 500 -8.04 -48.38 26.83
C VAL A 500 -9.43 -47.77 26.75
N THR A 501 -9.57 -46.55 27.24
CA THR A 501 -10.83 -45.79 27.17
C THR A 501 -10.67 -44.59 26.24
N ILE A 502 -11.49 -44.55 25.18
CA ILE A 502 -11.52 -43.44 24.21
C ILE A 502 -12.72 -42.54 24.52
N SER A 503 -12.48 -41.24 24.69
CA SER A 503 -13.45 -40.23 25.13
C SER A 503 -13.15 -38.82 24.61
N GLY A 504 -13.93 -37.82 25.05
CA GLY A 504 -13.66 -36.41 24.80
C GLY A 504 -12.79 -35.74 25.88
N PRO A 505 -12.50 -34.44 25.72
CA PRO A 505 -11.67 -33.64 26.62
C PRO A 505 -12.24 -33.52 28.05
N GLU A 506 -13.55 -33.70 28.23
CA GLU A 506 -14.27 -33.56 29.50
C GLU A 506 -13.80 -34.52 30.60
N ARG A 507 -13.12 -35.63 30.25
CA ARG A 507 -12.53 -36.57 31.22
C ARG A 507 -11.11 -36.22 31.66
N SER A 508 -10.47 -35.25 31.03
CA SER A 508 -9.14 -34.80 31.44
C SER A 508 -9.19 -34.12 32.81
N ARG A 509 -8.11 -34.30 33.60
CA ARG A 509 -8.02 -33.69 34.93
C ARG A 509 -7.88 -32.18 34.81
N ALA A 510 -8.77 -31.44 35.47
CA ALA A 510 -8.75 -29.99 35.46
C ALA A 510 -7.80 -29.39 36.51
N PHE A 511 -7.20 -28.24 36.21
CA PHE A 511 -6.43 -27.44 37.17
C PHE A 511 -6.47 -25.94 36.83
N THR A 512 -6.18 -25.08 37.83
CA THR A 512 -6.32 -23.62 37.69
C THR A 512 -5.00 -22.86 37.91
N ARG A 513 -4.09 -23.38 38.75
CA ARG A 513 -2.82 -22.70 39.08
C ARG A 513 -1.62 -23.64 39.10
N SER A 514 -1.71 -24.73 39.85
CA SER A 514 -0.61 -25.70 39.98
C SER A 514 -1.16 -27.10 39.86
N VAL A 515 -0.38 -28.01 39.28
CA VAL A 515 -0.69 -29.43 39.17
C VAL A 515 0.59 -30.25 39.12
N SER A 516 0.55 -31.46 39.64
CA SER A 516 1.64 -32.42 39.56
C SER A 516 1.12 -33.76 39.03
N GLY A 517 1.98 -34.47 38.33
CA GLY A 517 1.64 -35.77 37.76
C GLY A 517 2.88 -36.58 37.45
N HIS A 518 2.63 -37.76 36.89
CA HIS A 518 3.64 -38.75 36.60
C HIS A 518 3.39 -39.31 35.20
N GLY A 519 4.45 -39.37 34.39
CA GLY A 519 4.33 -39.91 33.03
C GLY A 519 3.46 -39.03 32.10
N PRO A 520 3.01 -39.59 30.97
CA PRO A 520 2.17 -38.86 30.01
C PRO A 520 0.75 -38.64 30.51
N GLU A 521 0.29 -37.39 30.45
CA GLU A 521 -1.03 -37.03 30.94
C GLU A 521 -1.64 -35.88 30.12
N VAL A 522 -2.97 -35.86 30.03
CA VAL A 522 -3.76 -34.79 29.43
C VAL A 522 -4.54 -34.05 30.51
N LEU A 523 -4.36 -32.73 30.57
CA LEU A 523 -4.93 -31.85 31.58
C LEU A 523 -5.75 -30.73 30.93
N THR A 524 -6.84 -30.30 31.57
CA THR A 524 -7.57 -29.09 31.16
C THR A 524 -7.24 -27.92 32.08
N TYR A 525 -6.79 -26.80 31.50
CA TYR A 525 -6.52 -25.58 32.25
C TYR A 525 -7.76 -24.69 32.32
N GLN A 526 -8.24 -24.41 33.52
CA GLN A 526 -9.45 -23.60 33.76
C GLN A 526 -9.16 -22.18 34.27
N GLY A 527 -7.88 -21.81 34.41
CA GLY A 527 -7.49 -20.49 34.87
C GLY A 527 -7.52 -19.42 33.77
N PRO A 528 -7.27 -18.14 34.14
CA PRO A 528 -7.10 -17.06 33.17
C PRO A 528 -5.82 -17.25 32.34
N PRO A 529 -5.68 -16.63 31.15
CA PRO A 529 -4.46 -16.74 30.37
C PRO A 529 -3.20 -16.41 31.21
N GLY A 530 -2.20 -17.29 31.17
CA GLY A 530 -1.01 -17.17 32.00
C GLY A 530 0.24 -17.79 31.40
N ILE A 531 1.37 -17.58 32.10
CA ILE A 531 2.67 -18.16 31.78
C ILE A 531 2.88 -19.39 32.66
N ALA A 532 3.01 -20.55 32.03
CA ALA A 532 3.24 -21.81 32.71
C ALA A 532 4.71 -22.18 32.73
N VAL A 533 5.13 -22.79 33.83
CA VAL A 533 6.45 -23.39 34.01
C VAL A 533 6.25 -24.86 34.32
N MET A 534 6.79 -25.72 33.44
CA MET A 534 6.90 -27.15 33.74
C MET A 534 8.28 -27.43 34.31
N THR A 535 8.32 -28.20 35.40
CA THR A 535 9.53 -28.66 36.06
C THR A 535 9.50 -30.18 36.21
N CYS A 536 10.53 -30.87 35.72
CA CYS A 536 10.80 -32.27 36.07
C CYS A 536 11.99 -32.31 37.04
N PRO A 537 11.79 -32.72 38.31
CA PRO A 537 12.84 -32.69 39.34
C PRO A 537 14.12 -33.43 38.94
N ASN A 538 13.97 -34.55 38.22
CA ASN A 538 15.07 -35.46 37.90
C ASN A 538 15.80 -35.10 36.59
N GLY A 539 15.48 -33.95 35.96
CA GLY A 539 16.13 -33.54 34.71
C GLY A 539 15.71 -34.33 33.46
N GLU A 540 14.74 -35.23 33.60
CA GLU A 540 14.21 -36.05 32.51
C GLU A 540 13.62 -35.19 31.37
N PRO A 541 13.69 -35.66 30.12
CA PRO A 541 13.15 -34.93 28.99
C PRO A 541 11.63 -34.91 29.01
N HIS A 542 11.07 -33.79 28.58
CA HIS A 542 9.62 -33.60 28.51
C HIS A 542 9.19 -32.78 27.30
N GLU A 543 7.98 -33.06 26.83
CA GLU A 543 7.32 -32.33 25.76
C GLU A 543 5.93 -31.90 26.20
N ILE A 544 5.52 -30.69 25.80
CA ILE A 544 4.21 -30.13 26.10
C ILE A 544 3.55 -29.71 24.80
N HIS A 545 2.43 -30.35 24.49
CA HIS A 545 1.58 -29.93 23.39
C HIS A 545 0.37 -29.18 23.93
N LEU A 546 0.17 -27.95 23.44
CA LEU A 546 -1.01 -27.16 23.76
C LEU A 546 -2.09 -27.40 22.72
N ARG A 547 -3.30 -27.66 23.22
CA ARG A 547 -4.47 -27.98 22.41
C ARG A 547 -5.64 -27.07 22.78
N GLY A 548 -6.52 -26.84 21.83
CA GLY A 548 -7.79 -26.15 22.06
C GLY A 548 -8.76 -27.02 22.87
N PRO A 549 -9.92 -26.47 23.26
CA PRO A 549 -10.98 -27.22 23.92
C PRO A 549 -11.51 -28.37 23.05
N ASP A 550 -11.32 -28.32 21.74
CA ASP A 550 -11.65 -29.37 20.76
C ASP A 550 -10.52 -30.39 20.54
N LEU A 551 -9.48 -30.35 21.39
CA LEU A 551 -8.25 -31.16 21.31
C LEU A 551 -7.38 -30.90 20.06
N ALA A 552 -7.72 -29.94 19.20
CA ALA A 552 -6.88 -29.57 18.05
C ALA A 552 -5.58 -28.90 18.53
N GLY A 553 -4.45 -29.22 17.89
CA GLY A 553 -3.15 -28.65 18.24
C GLY A 553 -3.09 -27.15 17.96
N LEU A 554 -2.87 -26.32 19.00
CA LEU A 554 -2.75 -24.86 18.85
C LEU A 554 -1.48 -24.46 18.09
N TYR A 555 -0.45 -25.29 18.17
CA TYR A 555 0.84 -25.13 17.48
C TYR A 555 1.01 -26.19 16.37
N GLY A 556 -0.10 -26.76 15.87
CA GLY A 556 -0.05 -27.86 14.91
C GLY A 556 0.53 -29.13 15.53
N ARG A 557 1.57 -29.69 14.90
CA ARG A 557 2.28 -30.90 15.37
C ARG A 557 3.39 -30.59 16.38
N ASP A 558 3.85 -29.35 16.43
CA ASP A 558 5.03 -28.97 17.20
C ASP A 558 4.69 -28.79 18.68
N PRO A 559 5.61 -29.16 19.59
CA PRO A 559 5.42 -28.89 21.01
C PRO A 559 5.56 -27.39 21.30
N ALA A 560 4.71 -26.89 22.19
CA ALA A 560 4.80 -25.53 22.70
C ALA A 560 6.07 -25.32 23.53
N ALA A 561 6.46 -26.37 24.27
CA ALA A 561 7.69 -26.42 25.04
C ALA A 561 8.29 -27.83 24.99
N PHE A 562 9.61 -27.88 24.92
CA PHE A 562 10.41 -29.09 24.96
C PHE A 562 11.63 -28.85 25.85
N ALA A 563 12.03 -29.85 26.63
CA ALA A 563 13.33 -29.90 27.26
C ALA A 563 13.97 -31.25 26.94
N GLY A 564 15.10 -31.24 26.23
CA GLY A 564 15.87 -32.44 25.95
C GLY A 564 16.73 -32.85 27.15
N ALA A 565 17.20 -34.10 27.15
CA ALA A 565 18.17 -34.54 28.15
C ALA A 565 19.44 -33.67 28.04
N LEU A 566 19.79 -32.95 29.11
CA LEU A 566 21.18 -32.55 29.31
C LEU A 566 22.02 -33.84 29.31
N ARG A 567 23.26 -33.77 28.81
CA ARG A 567 24.19 -34.92 28.74
C ARG A 567 24.02 -35.83 29.97
N PRO A 568 24.09 -37.17 29.83
CA PRO A 568 24.22 -38.03 31.00
C PRO A 568 25.41 -37.51 31.81
N THR A 569 25.11 -36.93 32.97
CA THR A 569 26.13 -36.62 33.97
C THR A 569 26.79 -37.95 34.34
N PRO A 570 28.12 -37.99 34.49
CA PRO A 570 28.79 -39.18 34.96
C PRO A 570 28.11 -39.67 36.25
N GLU A 571 27.89 -40.99 36.33
CA GLU A 571 27.10 -41.64 37.38
C GLU A 571 27.47 -41.10 38.78
N GLY A 572 26.53 -40.43 39.44
CA GLY A 572 26.68 -39.99 40.84
C GLY A 572 26.21 -38.57 41.15
N GLU A 573 26.06 -37.67 40.18
CA GLU A 573 25.55 -36.31 40.41
C GLU A 573 24.05 -36.20 40.07
N SER A 574 23.27 -35.69 41.03
CA SER A 574 21.84 -35.37 40.85
C SER A 574 21.65 -34.45 39.65
N SER A 575 21.04 -34.95 38.58
CA SER A 575 20.70 -34.15 37.39
C SER A 575 19.91 -32.91 37.79
N ALA A 576 20.32 -31.75 37.30
CA ALA A 576 19.60 -30.51 37.52
C ALA A 576 18.17 -30.61 36.96
N PRO A 577 17.16 -30.01 37.62
CA PRO A 577 15.77 -30.10 37.17
C PRO A 577 15.61 -29.49 35.78
N SER A 578 14.94 -30.23 34.88
CA SER A 578 14.61 -29.71 33.56
C SER A 578 13.41 -28.78 33.69
N ARG A 579 13.49 -27.61 33.03
CA ARG A 579 12.47 -26.55 33.14
C ARG A 579 12.17 -25.97 31.77
N SER A 580 10.90 -25.73 31.48
CA SER A 580 10.45 -25.06 30.26
C SER A 580 9.31 -24.09 30.52
N THR A 581 9.29 -22.96 29.82
CA THR A 581 8.28 -21.92 29.99
C THR A 581 7.44 -21.75 28.72
N PHE A 582 6.13 -21.66 28.88
CA PHE A 582 5.19 -21.55 27.77
C PHE A 582 3.93 -20.77 28.13
N ALA A 583 3.33 -20.12 27.14
CA ALA A 583 2.09 -19.37 27.30
C ALA A 583 0.87 -20.31 27.21
N VAL A 584 -0.05 -20.20 28.17
CA VAL A 584 -1.24 -21.04 28.28
C VAL A 584 -2.50 -20.17 28.15
N PRO A 585 -3.29 -20.34 27.08
CA PRO A 585 -4.61 -19.71 26.96
C PRO A 585 -5.61 -20.25 27.99
N SER A 586 -6.66 -19.48 28.28
CA SER A 586 -7.80 -19.99 29.05
C SER A 586 -8.45 -21.18 28.34
N GLN A 587 -8.88 -22.19 29.10
CA GLN A 587 -9.52 -23.42 28.59
C GLN A 587 -8.63 -24.27 27.66
N ALA A 588 -7.31 -24.04 27.66
CA ALA A 588 -6.39 -24.87 26.90
C ALA A 588 -6.28 -26.28 27.50
N VAL A 589 -6.12 -27.28 26.64
CA VAL A 589 -5.81 -28.65 27.04
C VAL A 589 -4.30 -28.87 26.87
N LEU A 590 -3.62 -29.29 27.93
CA LEU A 590 -2.20 -29.58 27.95
C LEU A 590 -2.00 -31.09 27.81
N GLN A 591 -1.26 -31.52 26.80
CA GLN A 591 -0.78 -32.90 26.69
C GLN A 591 0.70 -32.93 27.08
N VAL A 592 0.97 -33.47 28.26
CA VAL A 592 2.31 -33.68 28.80
C VAL A 592 2.83 -35.02 28.33
N ARG A 593 4.05 -35.05 27.79
CA ARG A 593 4.75 -36.28 27.39
C ARG A 593 6.07 -36.37 28.12
N THR A 594 6.20 -37.37 28.97
CA THR A 594 7.46 -37.71 29.66
C THR A 594 7.68 -39.21 29.58
N ASN A 595 8.90 -39.68 29.83
CA ASN A 595 9.20 -41.11 29.87
C ASN A 595 8.99 -41.70 31.28
N GLY A 596 7.81 -41.48 31.87
CA GLY A 596 7.52 -41.92 33.25
C GLY A 596 8.21 -41.06 34.31
N ALA A 597 8.47 -39.79 34.02
CA ALA A 597 9.05 -38.86 34.98
C ALA A 597 7.97 -38.14 35.78
N ASP A 598 8.28 -37.79 37.03
CA ASP A 598 7.49 -36.86 37.83
C ASP A 598 7.63 -35.44 37.29
N TRP A 599 6.54 -34.70 37.30
CA TRP A 599 6.51 -33.33 36.84
C TRP A 599 5.54 -32.46 37.61
N ARG A 600 5.80 -31.16 37.58
CA ARG A 600 4.95 -30.12 38.14
C ARG A 600 4.78 -28.98 37.13
N ILE A 601 3.56 -28.47 37.01
CA ILE A 601 3.23 -27.30 36.21
C ILE A 601 2.67 -26.23 37.14
N ASP A 602 3.29 -25.05 37.14
CA ASP A 602 2.80 -23.86 37.83
C ASP A 602 2.48 -22.76 36.81
N VAL A 603 1.30 -22.14 36.92
CA VAL A 603 0.82 -21.11 35.99
C VAL A 603 0.63 -19.78 36.71
N THR A 604 1.33 -18.76 36.23
CA THR A 604 1.21 -17.38 36.71
C THR A 604 0.31 -16.60 35.75
N PRO A 605 -0.83 -16.02 36.19
CA PRO A 605 -1.69 -15.22 35.33
C PRO A 605 -0.93 -14.09 34.62
N LEU A 606 -1.26 -13.79 33.37
CA LEU A 606 -0.52 -12.80 32.57
C LEU A 606 -0.44 -11.44 33.28
N ALA A 607 -1.51 -10.99 33.93
CA ALA A 607 -1.54 -9.75 34.69
C ALA A 607 -0.47 -9.67 35.80
N GLN A 608 0.00 -10.81 36.33
CA GLN A 608 1.04 -10.89 37.36
C GLN A 608 2.42 -11.25 36.80
N ALA A 609 2.45 -11.90 35.63
CA ALA A 609 3.66 -12.35 34.96
C ALA A 609 4.27 -11.29 34.03
N ASP A 610 3.52 -10.23 33.71
CA ASP A 610 3.93 -9.19 32.78
C ASP A 610 4.93 -8.20 33.39
N VAL A 611 5.71 -7.56 32.52
CA VAL A 611 6.78 -6.64 32.91
C VAL A 611 6.21 -5.28 33.34
N ASP A 612 5.04 -4.92 32.84
CA ASP A 612 4.37 -3.63 33.09
C ASP A 612 3.83 -3.48 34.53
N THR A 613 3.83 -4.55 35.35
CA THR A 613 3.30 -4.53 36.73
C THR A 613 4.35 -4.41 37.83
N VAL A 614 5.65 -4.43 37.51
CA VAL A 614 6.72 -4.21 38.51
C VAL A 614 6.95 -2.71 38.71
N SER A 615 5.98 -2.05 39.33
CA SER A 615 6.15 -0.75 39.99
C SER A 615 5.76 -0.92 41.45
N GLY A 616 6.62 -1.53 42.25
CA GLY A 616 6.36 -1.74 43.68
C GLY A 616 7.42 -2.60 44.37
N SER A 617 8.43 -1.93 44.94
CA SER A 617 9.24 -2.32 46.10
C SER A 617 9.84 -3.74 46.15
N GLY A 618 11.13 -3.86 45.84
CA GLY A 618 11.97 -4.99 46.26
C GLY A 618 13.41 -4.80 45.78
N ASP A 619 14.36 -4.84 46.71
CA ASP A 619 15.79 -4.55 46.51
C ASP A 619 16.42 -5.24 45.28
N GLU A 620 17.15 -4.43 44.52
CA GLU A 620 17.67 -4.68 43.17
C GLU A 620 18.90 -5.62 43.12
N LYS A 621 19.31 -6.25 44.24
CA LYS A 621 20.61 -6.94 44.35
C LYS A 621 20.60 -8.47 44.25
N ASP A 622 19.44 -9.13 44.12
CA ASP A 622 19.35 -10.60 43.95
C ASP A 622 18.84 -11.06 42.55
N MET A 623 18.69 -10.16 41.58
CA MET A 623 18.04 -10.44 40.27
C MET A 623 18.96 -10.98 39.16
N LEU A 624 19.88 -11.90 39.43
CA LEU A 624 20.70 -12.52 38.37
C LEU A 624 19.98 -13.66 37.61
N VAL A 625 18.79 -14.09 38.05
CA VAL A 625 17.91 -15.00 37.30
C VAL A 625 16.45 -14.57 37.52
N PRO A 626 15.69 -14.13 36.49
CA PRO A 626 14.30 -13.76 36.69
C PRO A 626 13.49 -14.95 37.23
N PRO A 627 12.54 -14.74 38.16
CA PRO A 627 11.73 -15.83 38.71
C PRO A 627 11.03 -16.57 37.56
N THR A 628 11.29 -17.88 37.49
CA THR A 628 10.76 -18.78 36.47
C THR A 628 9.22 -18.67 36.46
N GLY A 629 8.65 -18.17 35.36
CA GLY A 629 7.20 -17.91 35.24
C GLY A 629 6.81 -16.49 34.84
N ARG A 630 7.78 -15.62 34.56
CA ARG A 630 7.55 -14.28 34.01
C ARG A 630 7.85 -14.19 32.52
N VAL A 631 7.23 -13.21 31.87
CA VAL A 631 7.55 -12.82 30.51
C VAL A 631 8.93 -12.17 30.48
N ARG A 632 9.82 -12.62 29.59
CA ARG A 632 11.17 -12.04 29.46
C ARG A 632 11.11 -10.80 28.57
N PRO A 633 11.36 -9.57 29.08
CA PRO A 633 11.44 -8.40 28.24
C PRO A 633 12.71 -8.42 27.39
N PHE A 634 12.65 -7.82 26.20
CA PHE A 634 13.84 -7.46 25.45
C PHE A 634 13.60 -6.21 24.60
N GLU A 635 14.60 -5.35 24.51
CA GLU A 635 14.59 -4.16 23.66
C GLU A 635 15.43 -4.39 22.41
N ASN A 636 16.74 -4.64 22.57
CA ASN A 636 17.67 -4.76 21.45
C ASN A 636 17.95 -6.21 21.06
N SER A 637 18.22 -7.08 22.05
CA SER A 637 18.49 -8.49 21.81
C SER A 637 18.14 -9.36 23.00
N ILE A 638 17.89 -10.64 22.73
CA ILE A 638 17.64 -11.67 23.74
C ILE A 638 18.06 -13.03 23.18
N ALA A 639 18.62 -13.88 24.03
CA ALA A 639 18.95 -15.25 23.69
C ALA A 639 18.45 -16.25 24.75
N GLY A 640 18.37 -17.51 24.35
CA GLY A 640 18.04 -18.62 25.21
C GLY A 640 18.36 -19.96 24.57
N ASP A 641 18.32 -21.00 25.39
CA ASP A 641 18.58 -22.40 25.04
C ASP A 641 17.33 -23.28 25.22
N ARG A 642 16.19 -22.66 25.57
CA ARG A 642 14.92 -23.33 25.94
C ARG A 642 13.72 -22.52 25.47
N ALA A 643 12.57 -23.19 25.39
CA ALA A 643 11.30 -22.52 25.14
C ALA A 643 11.03 -21.43 26.19
N ALA A 644 10.62 -20.25 25.72
CA ALA A 644 10.41 -19.08 26.55
C ALA A 644 9.29 -18.20 26.00
N VAL A 645 8.66 -17.44 26.89
CA VAL A 645 7.73 -16.36 26.52
C VAL A 645 8.47 -15.04 26.65
N VAL A 646 8.50 -14.26 25.57
CA VAL A 646 9.22 -12.99 25.52
C VAL A 646 8.27 -11.85 25.15
N ARG A 647 8.58 -10.65 25.63
CA ARG A 647 7.90 -9.40 25.24
C ARG A 647 8.92 -8.46 24.63
N TYR A 648 8.65 -8.05 23.39
CA TYR A 648 9.47 -7.05 22.71
C TYR A 648 9.08 -5.65 23.19
N LEU A 649 10.00 -4.91 23.79
CA LEU A 649 9.80 -3.54 24.29
C LEU A 649 10.39 -2.48 23.35
N GLY A 650 11.18 -2.88 22.36
CA GLY A 650 11.78 -1.98 21.37
C GLY A 650 10.76 -1.30 20.44
N PRO A 651 11.20 -0.32 19.64
CA PRO A 651 10.35 0.34 18.67
C PRO A 651 9.88 -0.64 17.58
N PRO A 652 8.71 -0.43 16.95
CA PRO A 652 8.25 -1.30 15.87
C PRO A 652 9.29 -1.36 14.74
N GLY A 653 9.81 -2.54 14.44
CA GLY A 653 10.98 -2.69 13.59
C GLY A 653 11.28 -4.14 13.19
N PRO A 654 12.26 -4.33 12.28
CA PRO A 654 12.73 -5.65 11.89
C PRO A 654 13.55 -6.29 13.01
N VAL A 655 13.18 -7.49 13.40
CA VAL A 655 13.92 -8.33 14.35
C VAL A 655 14.31 -9.61 13.62
N ARG A 656 15.60 -9.95 13.72
CA ARG A 656 16.16 -11.19 13.21
C ARG A 656 16.08 -12.23 14.30
N PHE A 657 15.42 -13.35 14.02
CA PHE A 657 15.49 -14.55 14.84
C PHE A 657 16.52 -15.49 14.22
N ARG A 658 17.42 -16.01 15.04
CA ARG A 658 18.26 -17.15 14.71
C ARG A 658 17.94 -18.27 15.69
N GLY A 659 17.61 -19.46 15.21
CA GLY A 659 17.37 -20.63 16.04
C GLY A 659 18.07 -21.83 15.45
N SER A 660 18.80 -22.60 16.27
CA SER A 660 19.29 -23.93 15.86
C SER A 660 18.39 -25.02 16.42
N ASP A 661 18.45 -26.23 15.84
CA ASP A 661 17.91 -27.44 16.45
C ASP A 661 16.39 -27.41 16.76
N GLY A 662 15.58 -26.91 15.81
CA GLY A 662 14.12 -27.06 15.90
C GLY A 662 13.41 -25.99 16.75
N PHE A 663 14.01 -24.81 16.94
CA PHE A 663 13.31 -23.68 17.56
C PHE A 663 12.44 -22.93 16.55
N GLY A 664 11.20 -22.66 16.93
CA GLY A 664 10.25 -21.84 16.17
C GLY A 664 9.83 -20.60 16.95
N LEU A 665 9.13 -19.70 16.28
CA LEU A 665 8.64 -18.47 16.89
C LEU A 665 7.19 -18.20 16.49
N VAL A 666 6.35 -17.98 17.50
CA VAL A 666 4.93 -17.71 17.34
C VAL A 666 4.57 -16.41 18.04
N ARG A 667 3.81 -15.55 17.36
CA ARG A 667 3.21 -14.37 17.97
C ARG A 667 1.91 -14.74 18.67
N LEU A 668 1.78 -14.31 19.91
CA LEU A 668 0.61 -14.54 20.76
C LEU A 668 -0.39 -13.38 20.65
N GLY A 669 -1.68 -13.69 20.79
CA GLY A 669 -2.74 -12.70 20.99
C GLY A 669 -2.92 -12.31 22.47
N ALA A 670 -3.88 -11.43 22.77
CA ALA A 670 -4.15 -11.00 24.15
C ALA A 670 -4.56 -12.16 25.08
N GLY A 671 -5.33 -13.13 24.56
CA GLY A 671 -5.68 -14.36 25.27
C GLY A 671 -4.59 -15.43 25.28
N LEU A 672 -3.34 -15.10 24.92
CA LEU A 672 -2.20 -16.01 24.79
C LEU A 672 -2.35 -17.14 23.74
N ALA A 673 -3.43 -17.15 22.97
CA ALA A 673 -3.58 -18.08 21.85
C ALA A 673 -2.61 -17.72 20.70
N PRO A 674 -2.09 -18.72 19.95
CA PRO A 674 -1.30 -18.49 18.76
C PRO A 674 -2.04 -17.63 17.73
N ALA A 675 -1.57 -16.40 17.51
CA ALA A 675 -2.17 -15.49 16.54
C ALA A 675 -1.52 -15.63 15.15
N ARG A 676 -0.21 -15.92 15.12
CA ARG A 676 0.55 -16.05 13.87
C ARG A 676 1.88 -16.79 14.08
N LEU A 677 2.15 -17.81 13.28
CA LEU A 677 3.49 -18.39 13.14
C LEU A 677 4.41 -17.41 12.41
N LEU A 678 5.52 -17.00 13.04
CA LEU A 678 6.51 -16.08 12.47
C LEU A 678 7.68 -16.84 11.84
N VAL A 679 8.20 -17.84 12.55
CA VAL A 679 9.31 -18.69 12.11
C VAL A 679 8.94 -20.14 12.39
N PRO A 680 8.87 -21.02 11.38
CA PRO A 680 8.69 -22.45 11.60
C PRO A 680 9.96 -23.06 12.22
N PRO A 681 9.88 -24.16 12.98
CA PRO A 681 11.04 -24.81 13.61
C PRO A 681 12.19 -25.24 12.69
N ALA A 682 11.97 -25.30 11.37
CA ALA A 682 12.95 -25.75 10.38
C ALA A 682 13.75 -24.62 9.71
N ASP A 683 13.54 -23.37 10.11
CA ASP A 683 14.10 -22.17 9.48
C ASP A 683 15.05 -21.46 10.46
N ASP A 684 16.35 -21.49 10.18
CA ASP A 684 17.39 -21.19 11.17
C ASP A 684 17.73 -19.69 11.29
N ASP A 685 17.43 -18.85 10.28
CA ASP A 685 17.63 -17.40 10.31
C ASP A 685 16.53 -16.68 9.51
N ARG A 686 15.74 -15.86 10.19
CA ARG A 686 14.66 -15.10 9.55
C ARG A 686 14.46 -13.73 10.17
N VAL A 687 14.31 -12.74 9.29
CA VAL A 687 13.91 -11.38 9.66
C VAL A 687 12.40 -11.23 9.53
N PHE A 688 11.75 -10.75 10.57
CA PHE A 688 10.34 -10.40 10.58
C PHE A 688 10.11 -9.11 11.36
N GLU A 689 8.91 -8.59 11.26
CA GLU A 689 8.58 -7.29 11.84
C GLU A 689 7.80 -7.49 13.14
N LEU A 690 8.38 -6.98 14.22
CA LEU A 690 7.75 -6.95 15.53
C LEU A 690 7.16 -5.56 15.79
N ARG A 691 6.03 -5.56 16.47
CA ARG A 691 5.43 -4.34 17.02
C ARG A 691 5.91 -4.20 18.46
N SER A 692 6.05 -2.96 18.94
CA SER A 692 6.32 -2.72 20.35
C SER A 692 5.26 -3.41 21.23
N HIS A 693 5.69 -3.94 22.37
CA HIS A 693 4.92 -4.77 23.30
C HIS A 693 4.35 -6.07 22.70
N ALA A 694 4.88 -6.56 21.57
CA ALA A 694 4.47 -7.86 21.02
C ALA A 694 4.90 -8.99 21.96
N LEU A 695 3.95 -9.87 22.28
CA LEU A 695 4.18 -11.08 23.05
C LEU A 695 4.46 -12.26 22.11
N LEU A 696 5.54 -12.99 22.37
CA LEU A 696 6.01 -14.08 21.53
C LEU A 696 6.26 -15.33 22.37
N GLN A 697 5.93 -16.49 21.81
CA GLN A 697 6.35 -17.81 22.28
C GLN A 697 7.48 -18.29 21.38
N VAL A 698 8.65 -18.53 21.98
CA VAL A 698 9.68 -19.36 21.35
C VAL A 698 9.28 -20.81 21.60
N THR A 699 8.97 -21.54 20.54
CA THR A 699 8.53 -22.94 20.57
C THR A 699 9.68 -23.89 20.27
N GLY A 700 9.57 -25.15 20.66
CA GLY A 700 10.49 -26.20 20.20
C GLY A 700 11.81 -26.34 20.96
N GLY A 701 12.86 -26.74 20.23
CA GLY A 701 14.12 -27.32 20.73
C GLY A 701 14.26 -28.83 20.45
N HIS A 702 13.47 -29.37 19.51
CA HIS A 702 13.36 -30.80 19.25
C HIS A 702 14.42 -31.26 18.23
N VAL A 703 15.28 -32.21 18.62
CA VAL A 703 16.15 -32.94 17.69
C VAL A 703 15.30 -33.95 16.92
N THR A 704 15.12 -33.72 15.63
CA THR A 704 14.46 -34.67 14.73
C THR A 704 15.17 -36.03 14.82
N ARG A 705 14.44 -37.09 15.21
CA ARG A 705 14.92 -38.48 15.23
C ARG A 705 15.44 -38.88 13.84
N GLY A 706 16.74 -38.74 13.63
CA GLY A 706 17.42 -39.09 12.38
C GLY A 706 18.84 -38.57 12.27
N HIS A 707 19.15 -37.40 12.84
CA HIS A 707 20.50 -36.85 12.89
C HIS A 707 20.81 -36.33 14.28
N VAL A 708 21.69 -37.05 14.99
CA VAL A 708 22.28 -36.60 16.25
C VAL A 708 23.37 -35.59 15.90
N THR A 709 23.01 -34.35 15.65
CA THR A 709 23.96 -33.23 15.70
C THR A 709 24.24 -32.91 17.17
N ARG A 710 25.51 -32.96 17.56
CA ARG A 710 26.03 -32.81 18.94
C ARG A 710 25.93 -31.37 19.51
N GLY A 711 25.06 -30.52 18.97
CA GLY A 711 24.93 -29.11 19.37
C GLY A 711 23.88 -28.90 20.47
N HIS A 712 24.15 -27.98 21.39
CA HIS A 712 23.10 -27.40 22.23
C HIS A 712 22.29 -26.42 21.37
N GLY A 713 21.01 -26.70 21.19
CA GLY A 713 20.08 -25.78 20.54
C GLY A 713 20.08 -24.42 21.24
N ALA A 714 20.38 -23.36 20.51
CA ALA A 714 20.28 -22.00 21.00
C ALA A 714 19.47 -21.15 20.03
N TRP A 715 18.74 -20.18 20.58
CA TRP A 715 18.05 -19.17 19.81
C TRP A 715 18.45 -17.77 20.28
N SER A 716 18.39 -16.83 19.36
CA SER A 716 18.61 -15.41 19.60
C SER A 716 17.66 -14.58 18.76
N MET A 717 17.25 -13.45 19.31
CA MET A 717 16.54 -12.38 18.61
C MET A 717 17.32 -11.10 18.75
N GLU A 718 17.50 -10.37 17.66
CA GLU A 718 18.24 -9.11 17.62
C GLU A 718 17.55 -8.12 16.68
N GLU A 719 17.41 -6.87 17.12
CA GLU A 719 16.88 -5.79 16.30
C GLU A 719 17.87 -5.44 15.18
N VAL A 720 17.41 -5.53 13.93
CA VAL A 720 18.25 -5.25 12.76
C VAL A 720 18.27 -3.74 12.53
N HIS A 721 19.41 -3.12 12.81
CA HIS A 721 19.64 -1.74 12.43
C HIS A 721 20.03 -1.71 10.93
N ASP A 722 19.52 -0.73 10.19
CA ASP A 722 19.55 -0.61 8.69
C ASP A 722 20.94 -0.73 8.02
N LEU A 723 22.03 -0.94 8.77
CA LEU A 723 23.40 -1.07 8.27
C LEU A 723 23.85 -2.52 7.99
N ASP A 724 23.15 -3.55 8.50
CA ASP A 724 23.66 -4.94 8.49
C ASP A 724 22.80 -5.96 7.70
N LEU A 725 21.97 -5.51 6.75
CA LEU A 725 21.32 -6.44 5.83
C LEU A 725 22.33 -6.88 4.75
N PRO A 726 22.69 -8.19 4.66
CA PRO A 726 23.47 -8.67 3.52
C PRO A 726 22.70 -8.43 2.22
N GLN A 727 23.41 -7.91 1.22
CA GLN A 727 22.89 -7.45 -0.08
C GLN A 727 22.19 -8.54 -0.90
#